data_AF-F5RQA3-F1
#
_entry.id   AF-F5RQA3-F1
#
_cell.length_a   1.000
_cell.length_b   1.000
_cell.length_c   1.000
_cell.angle_alpha   90.00
_cell.angle_beta   90.00
_cell.angle_gamma   90.00
#
_symmetry.space_group_name_H-M   'P 1'
#
loop_
_entity.id
_entity.type
_entity.pdbx_description
1 polymer ?
#
loop_
_entity_poly.entity_id
_entity_poly.type
_entity_poly.pdbx_seq_one_letter_code
_entity_poly.pdbx_strand_id
1 'polypeptide(L)'
;MIMRFLYNLAAILIVTIIIPIFMLRATRERGFVERIKQSFGFYPQETIDKVAGKNAIWVHAASVGEIVATSPLVREFRKVFPDSPILVSVVTTGGYEMAHRIIKDADAIIYFPLDLPFLASRVVGRIRPRVFLPVETELWPNFLKKAKELDVPVMMVNGRISDRSVKQYKYLLGMLREMIGTVKCFAMQSSIDADYIMRLGAPRELVTVTGNTKFDQAYTSVSPEERATLIQELGLTGASHIMIAGSTHRGEEELVLAAFAAVRAVEPNVRLIIAPREVLRTMEVEHLCRKAGFTVNTRKNLQKGAEGGEDIVILDTVGELGRVYGLGDVIYIGGSLIPHGGHNILEPAAHGKAIIVGDQMFNFKDIHALFRNRNAVVTVTNGRELTRETLRLFGDAAERERLEHETLAIINENKGASAKSAQILVDMLATYEARRALRAQQRIRSHRVRATQKVANFQTYFIDLVHDKDVRGVSRRLIMGVFYVFSLIYEQLVNLKLTMYRLGWVKKEQLPCFVISLGNVTVGGTGKTPTAQHLARAIHGMGYRVAILNRGYRAKWRGEVGIVSDGHTLKMDAETAGDEAFMLAKHLPDVPVLIGPKRAVTGRYAIEHFGAEVAILDDGYQHWQLERDMDILLVDAVNVFGNGYLLPRGTLREPLSHIDRADVCLMTKVDQAAPGAIQHIWETFRSYNQDGLILESIHQPRQFVRLSDWYEDIGAGGIPVTEMEGKKVLALSAIGNPASFEQTLADLGVEIVESMRYPDHHDYDERDMAEVLYRAETLGVEAIVSTEKDAVKVPGDVVRAKWRIPIYVIAVEVTFQKGGDAFFRTLEQQLAAKLRPEVIT
;
A
#
# COMPACT_ATOMS: atom_id res chain seq x y z
N MET A 1 -18.74 -8.84 -6.29
CA MET A 1 -18.94 -7.48 -5.72
C MET A 1 -19.84 -7.51 -4.49
N ILE A 2 -21.08 -8.04 -4.59
CA ILE A 2 -22.04 -8.14 -3.48
C ILE A 2 -21.49 -8.92 -2.26
N MET A 3 -20.98 -10.14 -2.48
CA MET A 3 -20.45 -10.98 -1.39
C MET A 3 -19.29 -10.31 -0.63
N ARG A 4 -18.45 -9.53 -1.33
CA ARG A 4 -17.34 -8.79 -0.72
C ARG A 4 -17.82 -7.59 0.09
N PHE A 5 -18.86 -6.91 -0.38
CA PHE A 5 -19.51 -5.85 0.39
C PHE A 5 -20.11 -6.42 1.69
N LEU A 6 -20.82 -7.55 1.60
CA LEU A 6 -21.37 -8.24 2.77
C LEU A 6 -20.29 -8.70 3.75
N TYR A 7 -19.18 -9.27 3.25
CA TYR A 7 -18.03 -9.62 4.07
C TYR A 7 -17.44 -8.40 4.79
N ASN A 8 -17.21 -7.30 4.07
CA ASN A 8 -16.65 -6.08 4.67
C ASN A 8 -17.59 -5.47 5.71
N LEU A 9 -18.90 -5.44 5.43
CA LEU A 9 -19.91 -4.96 6.38
C LEU A 9 -19.95 -5.84 7.63
N ALA A 10 -19.96 -7.17 7.45
CA ALA A 10 -19.93 -8.13 8.54
C ALA A 10 -18.64 -8.03 9.37
N ALA A 11 -17.47 -7.91 8.72
CA ALA A 11 -16.19 -7.77 9.40
C ALA A 11 -16.12 -6.50 10.25
N ILE A 12 -16.59 -5.36 9.72
CA ILE A 12 -16.68 -4.10 10.47
C ILE A 12 -17.63 -4.28 11.66
N LEU A 13 -18.83 -4.82 11.43
CA LEU A 13 -19.83 -5.03 12.48
C LEU A 13 -19.32 -5.95 13.59
N ILE A 14 -18.69 -7.08 13.23
CA ILE A 14 -18.10 -8.02 14.18
C ILE A 14 -17.03 -7.32 15.02
N VAL A 15 -16.09 -6.60 14.38
CA VAL A 15 -15.06 -5.85 15.10
C VAL A 15 -15.69 -4.83 16.05
N THR A 16 -16.73 -4.10 15.63
CA THR A 16 -17.44 -3.15 16.50
C THR A 16 -18.10 -3.83 17.70
N ILE A 17 -18.77 -4.97 17.50
CA ILE A 17 -19.47 -5.71 18.56
C ILE A 17 -18.48 -6.31 19.57
N ILE A 18 -17.29 -6.75 19.15
CA ILE A 18 -16.31 -7.38 20.04
C ILE A 18 -15.39 -6.38 20.76
N ILE A 19 -15.47 -5.07 20.47
CA ILE A 19 -14.69 -4.03 21.17
C ILE A 19 -14.85 -4.10 22.71
N PRO A 20 -16.06 -4.23 23.29
CA PRO A 20 -16.22 -4.35 24.75
C PRO A 20 -15.51 -5.58 25.32
N ILE A 21 -15.54 -6.70 24.59
CA ILE A 21 -14.82 -7.93 24.96
C ILE A 21 -13.31 -7.69 24.89
N PHE A 22 -12.84 -6.97 23.88
CA PHE A 22 -11.43 -6.58 23.79
C PHE A 22 -11.00 -5.69 24.95
N MET A 23 -11.82 -4.73 25.38
CA MET A 23 -11.54 -3.91 26.56
C MET A 23 -11.45 -4.76 27.84
N LEU A 24 -12.35 -5.73 28.01
CA LEU A 24 -12.36 -6.61 29.18
C LEU A 24 -11.17 -7.59 29.18
N ARG A 25 -10.77 -8.11 28.01
CA ARG A 25 -9.56 -8.95 27.89
C ARG A 25 -8.28 -8.14 28.02
N ALA A 26 -8.25 -6.89 27.59
CA ALA A 26 -7.10 -6.01 27.73
C ALA A 26 -6.70 -5.77 29.20
N THR A 27 -7.64 -5.84 30.15
CA THR A 27 -7.35 -5.72 31.59
C THR A 27 -6.99 -7.06 32.26
N ARG A 28 -7.29 -8.20 31.63
CA ARG A 28 -7.11 -9.55 32.22
C ARG A 28 -5.97 -10.35 31.60
N GLU A 29 -5.61 -10.09 30.35
CA GLU A 29 -4.65 -10.90 29.58
C GLU A 29 -3.38 -10.13 29.25
N ARG A 30 -2.24 -10.67 29.69
CA ARG A 30 -0.91 -10.12 29.38
C ARG A 30 -0.64 -10.19 27.87
N GLY A 31 -0.13 -9.11 27.29
CA GLY A 31 0.20 -9.03 25.86
C GLY A 31 -1.00 -8.79 24.91
N PHE A 32 -2.23 -8.80 25.42
CA PHE A 32 -3.44 -8.60 24.61
C PHE A 32 -3.52 -7.20 23.98
N VAL A 33 -3.14 -6.16 24.72
CA VAL A 33 -3.14 -4.78 24.22
C VAL A 33 -2.21 -4.63 23.02
N GLU A 34 -1.00 -5.19 23.10
CA GLU A 34 -0.03 -5.16 22.02
C GLU A 34 -0.54 -5.90 20.78
N ARG A 35 -1.16 -7.07 20.99
CA ARG A 35 -1.84 -7.81 19.92
C ARG A 35 -2.86 -6.95 19.19
N ILE A 36 -3.76 -6.29 19.93
CA ILE A 36 -4.81 -5.47 19.33
C ILE A 36 -4.21 -4.26 18.61
N LYS A 37 -3.26 -3.53 19.20
CA LYS A 37 -2.57 -2.40 18.55
C LYS A 37 -1.98 -2.80 17.21
N GLN A 38 -1.20 -3.87 17.18
CA GLN A 38 -0.60 -4.39 15.96
C GLN A 38 -1.65 -4.91 14.96
N SER A 39 -2.70 -5.57 15.45
CA SER A 39 -3.82 -6.04 14.61
C SER A 39 -4.58 -4.89 13.96
N PHE A 40 -4.56 -3.69 14.54
CA PHE A 40 -5.07 -2.43 13.94
C PHE A 40 -4.01 -1.69 13.10
N GLY A 41 -2.86 -2.31 12.81
CA GLY A 41 -1.80 -1.78 11.96
C GLY A 41 -0.82 -0.82 12.65
N PHE A 42 -0.89 -0.70 13.98
CA PHE A 42 0.06 0.07 14.79
C PHE A 42 1.18 -0.84 15.26
N TYR A 43 2.23 -0.93 14.45
CA TYR A 43 3.42 -1.73 14.73
C TYR A 43 4.55 -0.87 15.30
N PRO A 44 5.43 -1.42 16.15
CA PRO A 44 6.67 -0.77 16.54
C PRO A 44 7.50 -0.37 15.32
N GLN A 45 7.99 0.87 15.30
CA GLN A 45 8.70 1.43 14.14
C GLN A 45 9.99 0.65 13.83
N GLU A 46 10.76 0.30 14.86
CA GLU A 46 11.97 -0.53 14.75
C GLU A 46 11.72 -1.89 14.09
N THR A 47 10.54 -2.49 14.31
CA THR A 47 10.17 -3.78 13.71
C THR A 47 9.83 -3.61 12.22
N ILE A 48 9.09 -2.55 11.87
CA ILE A 48 8.64 -2.33 10.49
C ILE A 48 9.76 -1.82 9.60
N ASP A 49 10.66 -0.98 10.11
CA ASP A 49 11.77 -0.41 9.33
C ASP A 49 12.74 -1.49 8.81
N LYS A 50 12.75 -2.68 9.43
CA LYS A 50 13.51 -3.84 8.95
C LYS A 50 12.96 -4.45 7.65
N VAL A 51 11.66 -4.27 7.37
CA VAL A 51 10.96 -5.00 6.30
C VAL A 51 10.25 -4.09 5.30
N ALA A 52 9.84 -2.88 5.68
CA ALA A 52 9.06 -1.99 4.84
C ALA A 52 9.85 -1.52 3.62
N GLY A 53 9.31 -1.77 2.42
CA GLY A 53 9.93 -1.37 1.15
C GLY A 53 11.23 -2.13 0.81
N LYS A 54 11.62 -3.13 1.62
CA LYS A 54 12.88 -3.87 1.48
C LYS A 54 12.70 -5.25 0.82
N ASN A 55 11.67 -5.41 -0.01
CA ASN A 55 11.38 -6.67 -0.70
C ASN A 55 11.30 -7.88 0.23
N ALA A 56 10.66 -7.72 1.39
CA ALA A 56 10.59 -8.78 2.40
C ALA A 56 9.80 -10.01 1.91
N ILE A 57 10.24 -11.19 2.34
CA ILE A 57 9.51 -12.45 2.24
C ILE A 57 8.55 -12.52 3.42
N TRP A 58 7.25 -12.43 3.17
CA TRP A 58 6.26 -12.41 4.24
C TRP A 58 5.59 -13.77 4.41
N VAL A 59 5.89 -14.46 5.50
CA VAL A 59 5.26 -15.72 5.91
C VAL A 59 4.19 -15.48 6.97
N HIS A 60 3.01 -16.06 6.81
CA HIS A 60 1.91 -15.92 7.75
C HIS A 60 1.45 -17.27 8.30
N ALA A 61 1.50 -17.41 9.63
CA ALA A 61 1.03 -18.57 10.39
C ALA A 61 0.20 -18.12 11.60
N ALA A 62 -1.09 -18.41 11.62
CA ALA A 62 -2.05 -17.90 12.59
C ALA A 62 -1.88 -18.50 14.00
N SER A 63 -1.54 -19.77 14.08
CA SER A 63 -1.54 -20.56 15.32
C SER A 63 -0.16 -21.08 15.73
N VAL A 64 -0.05 -21.62 16.96
CA VAL A 64 1.17 -22.30 17.44
C VAL A 64 1.56 -23.47 16.54
N GLY A 65 0.58 -24.26 16.10
CA GLY A 65 0.83 -25.44 15.26
C GLY A 65 1.39 -25.08 13.88
N GLU A 66 0.92 -23.98 13.29
CA GLU A 66 1.43 -23.45 12.03
C GLU A 66 2.82 -22.81 12.19
N ILE A 67 3.10 -22.17 13.33
CA ILE A 67 4.43 -21.62 13.61
C ILE A 67 5.49 -22.71 13.72
N VAL A 68 5.15 -23.86 14.31
CA VAL A 68 6.02 -25.05 14.31
C VAL A 68 6.30 -25.52 12.88
N ALA A 69 5.27 -25.56 12.01
CA ALA A 69 5.44 -25.92 10.60
C ALA A 69 6.22 -24.86 9.79
N THR A 70 6.18 -23.60 10.22
CA THR A 70 6.82 -22.46 9.56
C THR A 70 8.31 -22.35 9.86
N SER A 71 8.74 -22.74 11.07
CA SER A 71 10.14 -22.66 11.50
C SER A 71 11.14 -23.27 10.48
N PRO A 72 10.97 -24.52 10.01
CA PRO A 72 11.89 -25.09 9.03
C PRO A 72 11.81 -24.40 7.64
N LEU A 73 10.63 -23.92 7.23
CA LEU A 73 10.48 -23.13 6.00
C LEU A 73 11.31 -21.84 6.06
N VAL A 74 11.20 -21.08 7.15
CA VAL A 74 11.94 -19.82 7.33
C VAL A 74 13.45 -20.06 7.31
N ARG A 75 13.91 -21.16 7.92
CA ARG A 75 15.34 -21.55 7.87
C ARG A 75 15.81 -21.82 6.44
N GLU A 76 15.06 -22.59 5.66
CA GLU A 76 15.41 -22.85 4.26
C GLU A 76 15.31 -21.58 3.40
N PHE A 77 14.30 -20.71 3.63
CA PHE A 77 14.19 -19.42 2.94
C PHE A 77 15.36 -18.50 3.23
N ARG A 78 15.85 -18.44 4.48
CA ARG A 78 17.05 -17.66 4.82
C ARG A 78 18.28 -18.13 4.08
N LYS A 79 18.44 -19.46 3.90
CA LYS A 79 19.57 -20.02 3.15
C LYS A 79 19.55 -19.60 1.68
N VAL A 80 18.38 -19.67 1.03
CA VAL A 80 18.27 -19.36 -0.41
C VAL A 80 18.09 -17.85 -0.68
N PHE A 81 17.65 -17.06 0.30
CA PHE A 81 17.50 -15.61 0.22
C PHE A 81 18.21 -14.89 1.38
N PRO A 82 19.57 -14.92 1.44
CA PRO A 82 20.32 -14.35 2.54
C PRO A 82 20.04 -12.85 2.75
N ASP A 83 19.90 -12.09 1.64
CA ASP A 83 19.76 -10.62 1.66
C ASP A 83 18.31 -10.13 1.73
N SER A 84 17.31 -11.02 1.63
CA SER A 84 15.91 -10.62 1.71
C SER A 84 15.44 -10.65 3.18
N PRO A 85 14.84 -9.56 3.70
CA PRO A 85 14.26 -9.60 5.02
C PRO A 85 13.11 -10.61 5.09
N ILE A 86 13.00 -11.35 6.20
CA ILE A 86 11.91 -12.30 6.43
C ILE A 86 10.99 -11.73 7.51
N LEU A 87 9.73 -11.53 7.14
CA LEU A 87 8.66 -11.11 8.03
C LEU A 87 7.77 -12.31 8.37
N VAL A 88 7.60 -12.59 9.65
CA VAL A 88 6.63 -13.59 10.13
C VAL A 88 5.47 -12.89 10.82
N SER A 89 4.24 -13.25 10.46
CA SER A 89 3.03 -12.72 11.11
C SER A 89 2.13 -13.79 11.70
N VAL A 90 1.57 -13.51 12.87
CA VAL A 90 0.75 -14.45 13.66
C VAL A 90 -0.55 -13.84 14.16
N VAL A 91 -1.53 -14.68 14.54
CA VAL A 91 -2.81 -14.18 15.11
C VAL A 91 -2.85 -14.39 16.63
N THR A 92 -2.47 -15.58 17.09
CA THR A 92 -2.60 -15.96 18.51
C THR A 92 -1.41 -15.50 19.34
N THR A 93 -1.66 -15.13 20.61
CA THR A 93 -0.61 -14.74 21.56
C THR A 93 0.41 -15.86 21.78
N GLY A 94 -0.05 -17.11 21.94
CA GLY A 94 0.84 -18.26 22.05
C GLY A 94 1.65 -18.51 20.79
N GLY A 95 1.08 -18.25 19.60
CA GLY A 95 1.81 -18.30 18.33
C GLY A 95 2.93 -17.25 18.26
N TYR A 96 2.66 -16.03 18.74
CA TYR A 96 3.65 -14.94 18.80
C TYR A 96 4.83 -15.25 19.72
N GLU A 97 4.55 -15.74 20.93
CA GLU A 97 5.59 -16.16 21.87
C GLU A 97 6.40 -17.33 21.31
N MET A 98 5.73 -18.31 20.71
CA MET A 98 6.40 -19.44 20.06
C MET A 98 7.28 -18.99 18.89
N ALA A 99 6.81 -18.05 18.06
CA ALA A 99 7.55 -17.54 16.91
C ALA A 99 8.87 -16.89 17.36
N HIS A 100 8.83 -16.01 18.37
CA HIS A 100 10.02 -15.40 18.97
C HIS A 100 10.97 -16.44 19.58
N ARG A 101 10.43 -17.56 20.06
CA ARG A 101 11.25 -18.63 20.65
C ARG A 101 11.98 -19.47 19.60
N ILE A 102 11.30 -19.88 18.52
CA ILE A 102 11.82 -20.92 17.60
C ILE A 102 12.21 -20.42 16.21
N ILE A 103 11.78 -19.22 15.80
CA ILE A 103 12.09 -18.65 14.47
C ILE A 103 13.14 -17.54 14.63
N LYS A 104 14.41 -17.93 14.79
CA LYS A 104 15.52 -16.99 14.98
C LYS A 104 15.96 -16.28 13.70
N ASP A 105 15.67 -16.88 12.54
CA ASP A 105 16.08 -16.34 11.23
C ASP A 105 15.11 -15.26 10.68
N ALA A 106 14.03 -14.92 11.40
CA ALA A 106 13.11 -13.85 11.02
C ALA A 106 13.61 -12.48 11.50
N ASP A 107 13.63 -11.48 10.61
CA ASP A 107 14.04 -10.11 10.94
C ASP A 107 12.97 -9.36 11.75
N ALA A 108 11.71 -9.69 11.48
CA ALA A 108 10.55 -9.10 12.13
C ALA A 108 9.47 -10.15 12.38
N ILE A 109 8.86 -10.06 13.57
CA ILE A 109 7.70 -10.86 13.96
C ILE A 109 6.60 -9.90 14.40
N ILE A 110 5.42 -9.97 13.78
CA ILE A 110 4.28 -9.09 14.05
C ILE A 110 2.98 -9.86 14.26
N TYR A 111 1.97 -9.21 14.84
CA TYR A 111 0.60 -9.70 14.70
C TYR A 111 0.02 -9.36 13.32
N PHE A 112 -0.71 -10.30 12.72
CA PHE A 112 -1.36 -10.12 11.43
C PHE A 112 -2.46 -9.04 11.54
N PRO A 113 -2.60 -8.13 10.56
CA PRO A 113 -3.64 -7.12 10.60
C PRO A 113 -5.04 -7.73 10.47
N LEU A 114 -6.05 -7.07 11.02
CA LEU A 114 -7.44 -7.42 10.73
C LEU A 114 -7.70 -7.22 9.23
N ASP A 115 -8.43 -8.16 8.60
CA ASP A 115 -8.75 -8.11 7.17
C ASP A 115 -9.86 -7.11 6.83
N LEU A 116 -9.74 -5.89 7.35
CA LEU A 116 -10.58 -4.75 6.99
C LEU A 116 -10.01 -4.08 5.73
N PRO A 117 -10.85 -3.61 4.80
CA PRO A 117 -10.41 -3.15 3.49
C PRO A 117 -9.37 -2.02 3.54
N PHE A 118 -9.53 -1.05 4.44
CA PHE A 118 -8.58 0.05 4.62
C PHE A 118 -7.30 -0.40 5.33
N LEU A 119 -7.42 -1.32 6.28
CA LEU A 119 -6.32 -1.72 7.13
C LEU A 119 -5.37 -2.68 6.43
N ALA A 120 -5.90 -3.77 5.86
CA ALA A 120 -5.13 -4.69 5.05
C ALA A 120 -4.45 -3.94 3.90
N SER A 121 -5.16 -3.01 3.25
CA SER A 121 -4.59 -2.18 2.19
C SER A 121 -3.41 -1.32 2.64
N ARG A 122 -3.54 -0.67 3.81
CA ARG A 122 -2.49 0.17 4.40
C ARG A 122 -1.26 -0.66 4.79
N VAL A 123 -1.45 -1.81 5.44
CA VAL A 123 -0.35 -2.63 5.94
C VAL A 123 0.41 -3.29 4.80
N VAL A 124 -0.29 -3.92 3.84
CA VAL A 124 0.36 -4.50 2.65
C VAL A 124 1.02 -3.42 1.80
N GLY A 125 0.38 -2.23 1.68
CA GLY A 125 0.95 -1.08 0.98
C GLY A 125 2.17 -0.46 1.66
N ARG A 126 2.27 -0.54 3.00
CA ARG A 126 3.43 -0.08 3.76
C ARG A 126 4.59 -1.06 3.68
N ILE A 127 4.32 -2.36 3.78
CA ILE A 127 5.36 -3.39 3.76
C ILE A 127 5.86 -3.63 2.34
N ARG A 128 4.96 -3.67 1.35
CA ARG A 128 5.23 -4.03 -0.07
C ARG A 128 6.12 -5.27 -0.18
N PRO A 129 5.65 -6.43 0.32
CA PRO A 129 6.44 -7.65 0.34
C PRO A 129 6.78 -8.11 -1.09
N ARG A 130 7.93 -8.79 -1.24
CA ARG A 130 8.32 -9.45 -2.49
C ARG A 130 7.41 -10.63 -2.82
N VAL A 131 6.96 -11.34 -1.80
CA VAL A 131 6.04 -12.49 -1.85
C VAL A 131 5.26 -12.59 -0.56
N PHE A 132 4.02 -13.08 -0.63
CA PHE A 132 3.23 -13.46 0.54
C PHE A 132 3.01 -14.96 0.58
N LEU A 133 3.25 -15.57 1.75
CA LEU A 133 3.30 -17.00 1.98
C LEU A 133 2.35 -17.38 3.12
N PRO A 134 1.03 -17.54 2.84
CA PRO A 134 0.10 -18.05 3.84
C PRO A 134 0.39 -19.54 4.10
N VAL A 135 0.50 -19.90 5.38
CA VAL A 135 0.71 -21.27 5.85
C VAL A 135 -0.65 -21.93 6.04
N GLU A 136 -0.78 -23.18 5.61
CA GLU A 136 -2.06 -23.92 5.63
C GLU A 136 -3.18 -23.19 4.85
N THR A 137 -4.29 -22.78 5.47
CA THR A 137 -5.47 -22.18 4.78
C THR A 137 -5.79 -20.75 5.25
N GLU A 138 -4.76 -19.91 5.39
CA GLU A 138 -4.91 -18.49 5.78
C GLU A 138 -5.15 -17.55 4.58
N LEU A 139 -6.30 -17.73 3.92
CA LEU A 139 -6.71 -16.92 2.76
C LEU A 139 -7.64 -15.77 3.16
N TRP A 140 -7.11 -14.54 3.13
CA TRP A 140 -7.79 -13.31 3.56
C TRP A 140 -8.22 -12.42 2.38
N PRO A 141 -9.53 -12.21 2.12
CA PRO A 141 -10.01 -11.55 0.91
C PRO A 141 -9.43 -10.15 0.64
N ASN A 142 -9.42 -9.24 1.62
CA ASN A 142 -8.98 -7.86 1.40
C ASN A 142 -7.45 -7.80 1.26
N PHE A 143 -6.73 -8.59 2.05
CA PHE A 143 -5.28 -8.74 1.97
C PHE A 143 -4.85 -9.26 0.60
N LEU A 144 -5.42 -10.38 0.14
CA LEU A 144 -5.11 -10.98 -1.16
C LEU A 144 -5.47 -10.03 -2.31
N LYS A 145 -6.60 -9.32 -2.21
CA LYS A 145 -6.95 -8.28 -3.18
C LYS A 145 -5.85 -7.23 -3.26
N LYS A 146 -5.34 -6.74 -2.13
CA LYS A 146 -4.26 -5.75 -2.15
C LYS A 146 -2.95 -6.31 -2.68
N ALA A 147 -2.60 -7.54 -2.32
CA ALA A 147 -1.43 -8.23 -2.86
C ALA A 147 -1.50 -8.29 -4.39
N LYS A 148 -2.66 -8.67 -4.95
CA LYS A 148 -2.89 -8.68 -6.40
C LYS A 148 -2.79 -7.30 -7.04
N GLU A 149 -3.34 -6.26 -6.43
CA GLU A 149 -3.23 -4.87 -6.91
C GLU A 149 -1.78 -4.38 -6.98
N LEU A 150 -0.94 -4.82 -6.04
CA LEU A 150 0.49 -4.50 -6.00
C LEU A 150 1.34 -5.51 -6.78
N ASP A 151 0.70 -6.40 -7.55
CA ASP A 151 1.33 -7.50 -8.31
C ASP A 151 2.22 -8.42 -7.45
N VAL A 152 1.98 -8.48 -6.14
CA VAL A 152 2.71 -9.35 -5.20
C VAL A 152 2.28 -10.80 -5.44
N PRO A 153 3.21 -11.72 -5.80
CA PRO A 153 2.88 -13.13 -5.93
C PRO A 153 2.53 -13.74 -4.56
N VAL A 154 1.57 -14.66 -4.57
CA VAL A 154 1.15 -15.40 -3.37
C VAL A 154 1.40 -16.88 -3.59
N MET A 155 2.09 -17.53 -2.64
CA MET A 155 2.31 -18.98 -2.65
C MET A 155 1.83 -19.56 -1.32
N MET A 156 0.79 -20.39 -1.36
CA MET A 156 0.37 -21.14 -0.18
C MET A 156 1.42 -22.21 0.12
N VAL A 157 1.91 -22.24 1.36
CA VAL A 157 2.94 -23.18 1.83
C VAL A 157 2.40 -24.11 2.89
N ASN A 158 2.88 -25.36 2.89
CA ASN A 158 2.39 -26.39 3.81
C ASN A 158 0.84 -26.46 3.82
N GLY A 159 0.23 -26.29 2.63
CA GLY A 159 -1.21 -26.13 2.44
C GLY A 159 -2.00 -27.36 2.88
N ARG A 160 -3.07 -27.13 3.65
CA ARG A 160 -3.92 -28.20 4.20
C ARG A 160 -5.37 -27.76 4.24
N ILE A 161 -6.27 -28.56 3.67
CA ILE A 161 -7.70 -28.27 3.61
C ILE A 161 -8.49 -29.48 4.05
N SER A 162 -9.48 -29.29 4.92
CA SER A 162 -10.38 -30.37 5.34
C SER A 162 -11.58 -30.52 4.39
N ASP A 163 -12.14 -31.72 4.28
CA ASP A 163 -13.40 -31.96 3.54
C ASP A 163 -14.57 -31.09 4.06
N ARG A 164 -14.60 -30.84 5.37
CA ARG A 164 -15.57 -29.91 5.98
C ARG A 164 -15.39 -28.50 5.44
N SER A 165 -14.16 -28.02 5.34
CA SER A 165 -13.85 -26.72 4.74
C SER A 165 -14.29 -26.71 3.28
N VAL A 166 -14.01 -27.76 2.50
CA VAL A 166 -14.46 -27.84 1.10
C VAL A 166 -15.97 -27.64 0.98
N LYS A 167 -16.76 -28.31 1.82
CA LYS A 167 -18.22 -28.20 1.84
C LYS A 167 -18.71 -26.80 2.21
N GLN A 168 -18.07 -26.13 3.16
CA GLN A 168 -18.45 -24.78 3.61
C GLN A 168 -18.06 -23.70 2.59
N TYR A 169 -16.86 -23.81 2.01
CA TYR A 169 -16.32 -22.82 1.08
C TYR A 169 -17.07 -22.79 -0.26
N LYS A 170 -17.75 -23.87 -0.66
CA LYS A 170 -18.60 -23.91 -1.87
C LYS A 170 -19.66 -22.80 -1.89
N TYR A 171 -20.16 -22.36 -0.73
CA TYR A 171 -21.17 -21.30 -0.65
C TYR A 171 -20.61 -19.87 -0.83
N LEU A 172 -19.29 -19.69 -0.72
CA LEU A 172 -18.61 -18.40 -0.87
C LEU A 172 -18.34 -18.02 -2.35
N LEU A 173 -18.65 -18.92 -3.29
CA LEU A 173 -18.67 -18.75 -4.76
C LEU A 173 -17.64 -17.72 -5.30
N GLY A 174 -18.10 -16.55 -5.75
CA GLY A 174 -17.26 -15.58 -6.46
C GLY A 174 -16.10 -15.01 -5.64
N MET A 175 -16.22 -14.96 -4.30
CA MET A 175 -15.13 -14.51 -3.43
C MET A 175 -14.03 -15.56 -3.34
N LEU A 176 -14.41 -16.83 -3.20
CA LEU A 176 -13.47 -17.95 -3.20
C LEU A 176 -12.67 -17.99 -4.51
N ARG A 177 -13.36 -17.83 -5.65
CA ARG A 177 -12.71 -17.78 -6.97
C ARG A 177 -11.70 -16.63 -7.08
N GLU A 178 -12.00 -15.47 -6.51
CA GLU A 178 -11.10 -14.31 -6.49
C GLU A 178 -9.85 -14.57 -5.61
N MET A 179 -10.04 -15.17 -4.43
CA MET A 179 -8.95 -15.56 -3.53
C MET A 179 -8.04 -16.60 -4.17
N ILE A 180 -8.60 -17.72 -4.64
CA ILE A 180 -7.85 -18.80 -5.30
C ILE A 180 -7.13 -18.28 -6.54
N GLY A 181 -7.78 -17.45 -7.36
CA GLY A 181 -7.17 -16.85 -8.55
C GLY A 181 -6.01 -15.88 -8.27
N THR A 182 -5.83 -15.47 -7.01
CA THR A 182 -4.69 -14.64 -6.58
C THR A 182 -3.46 -15.47 -6.27
N VAL A 183 -3.64 -16.68 -5.75
CA VAL A 183 -2.55 -17.61 -5.45
C VAL A 183 -1.92 -18.14 -6.75
N LYS A 184 -0.59 -18.22 -6.76
CA LYS A 184 0.22 -18.61 -7.92
C LYS A 184 0.91 -19.94 -7.77
N CYS A 185 1.00 -20.44 -6.55
CA CYS A 185 1.43 -21.80 -6.26
C CYS A 185 0.75 -22.28 -4.98
N PHE A 186 0.28 -23.52 -5.00
CA PHE A 186 -0.29 -24.23 -3.88
C PHE A 186 0.64 -25.41 -3.55
N ALA A 187 1.55 -25.20 -2.59
CA ALA A 187 2.43 -26.24 -2.07
C ALA A 187 1.70 -27.00 -0.94
N MET A 188 1.14 -28.15 -1.27
CA MET A 188 0.21 -28.91 -0.44
C MET A 188 0.92 -30.02 0.35
N GLN A 189 0.39 -30.33 1.54
CA GLN A 189 0.94 -31.36 2.42
C GLN A 189 0.80 -32.77 1.84
N SER A 190 -0.36 -33.09 1.25
CA SER A 190 -0.68 -34.42 0.74
C SER A 190 -1.40 -34.36 -0.61
N SER A 191 -1.50 -35.51 -1.28
CA SER A 191 -2.32 -35.67 -2.49
C SER A 191 -3.81 -35.42 -2.23
N ILE A 192 -4.29 -35.71 -1.01
CA ILE A 192 -5.67 -35.46 -0.60
C ILE A 192 -5.92 -33.95 -0.49
N ASP A 193 -5.01 -33.22 0.14
CA ASP A 193 -5.10 -31.76 0.23
C ASP A 193 -5.05 -31.09 -1.14
N ALA A 194 -4.19 -31.61 -2.03
CA ALA A 194 -4.12 -31.19 -3.43
C ALA A 194 -5.45 -31.40 -4.17
N ASP A 195 -6.09 -32.56 -3.98
CA ASP A 195 -7.42 -32.82 -4.56
C ASP A 195 -8.48 -31.86 -3.99
N TYR A 196 -8.46 -31.59 -2.69
CA TYR A 196 -9.40 -30.66 -2.07
C TYR A 196 -9.27 -29.22 -2.56
N ILE A 197 -8.05 -28.69 -2.70
CA ILE A 197 -7.86 -27.34 -3.24
C ILE A 197 -8.24 -27.27 -4.73
N MET A 198 -7.98 -28.33 -5.51
CA MET A 198 -8.41 -28.42 -6.91
C MET A 198 -9.94 -28.41 -7.03
N ARG A 199 -10.65 -29.16 -6.16
CA ARG A 199 -12.12 -29.14 -6.08
C ARG A 199 -12.70 -27.78 -5.69
N LEU A 200 -11.93 -26.94 -5.00
CA LEU A 200 -12.29 -25.56 -4.67
C LEU A 200 -12.04 -24.58 -5.82
N GLY A 201 -11.36 -25.02 -6.89
CA GLY A 201 -11.14 -24.25 -8.12
C GLY A 201 -9.69 -23.85 -8.38
N ALA A 202 -8.71 -24.41 -7.65
CA ALA A 202 -7.30 -24.19 -7.98
C ALA A 202 -6.92 -24.92 -9.28
N PRO A 203 -6.23 -24.25 -10.22
CA PRO A 203 -5.74 -24.89 -11.44
C PRO A 203 -4.70 -25.95 -11.12
N ARG A 204 -4.77 -27.12 -11.78
CA ARG A 204 -3.90 -28.27 -11.51
C ARG A 204 -2.42 -27.93 -11.69
N GLU A 205 -2.10 -27.11 -12.68
CA GLU A 205 -0.74 -26.67 -12.99
C GLU A 205 -0.11 -25.77 -11.92
N LEU A 206 -0.92 -25.21 -11.00
CA LEU A 206 -0.44 -24.40 -9.88
C LEU A 206 -0.37 -25.19 -8.57
N VAL A 207 -0.75 -26.47 -8.57
CA VAL A 207 -0.82 -27.32 -7.37
C VAL A 207 0.34 -28.31 -7.39
N THR A 208 1.14 -28.34 -6.32
CA THR A 208 2.26 -29.27 -6.14
C THR A 208 2.22 -29.86 -4.74
N VAL A 209 2.42 -31.17 -4.61
CA VAL A 209 2.54 -31.82 -3.31
C VAL A 209 3.99 -31.73 -2.84
N THR A 210 4.24 -30.95 -1.79
CA THR A 210 5.59 -30.76 -1.22
C THR A 210 5.85 -31.69 -0.05
N GLY A 211 4.81 -32.13 0.66
CA GLY A 211 4.91 -32.82 1.94
C GLY A 211 4.64 -31.89 3.12
N ASN A 212 4.64 -32.47 4.32
CA ASN A 212 4.37 -31.74 5.56
C ASN A 212 5.67 -31.25 6.20
N THR A 213 5.79 -29.93 6.36
CA THR A 213 7.03 -29.30 6.82
C THR A 213 7.34 -29.58 8.29
N LYS A 214 6.39 -30.08 9.07
CA LYS A 214 6.63 -30.50 10.46
C LYS A 214 7.67 -31.61 10.57
N PHE A 215 7.83 -32.45 9.55
CA PHE A 215 8.86 -33.50 9.50
C PHE A 215 10.28 -32.96 9.26
N ASP A 216 10.41 -31.72 8.79
CA ASP A 216 11.69 -31.05 8.52
C ASP A 216 12.22 -30.23 9.69
N GLN A 217 11.47 -30.21 10.79
CA GLN A 217 11.92 -29.53 11.99
C GLN A 217 13.31 -30.06 12.37
N ALA A 218 14.20 -29.15 12.74
CA ALA A 218 15.54 -29.49 13.17
C ALA A 218 15.46 -30.18 14.53
N TYR A 219 15.17 -31.49 14.53
CA TYR A 219 15.29 -32.31 15.73
C TYR A 219 16.78 -32.42 16.05
N THR A 220 17.17 -32.00 17.25
CA THR A 220 18.56 -32.03 17.69
C THR A 220 19.03 -33.47 17.69
N SER A 221 19.90 -33.86 16.75
CA SER A 221 20.58 -35.14 16.83
C SER A 221 21.52 -35.12 18.03
N VAL A 222 21.36 -36.08 18.93
CA VAL A 222 22.25 -36.24 20.09
C VAL A 222 23.38 -37.16 19.67
N SER A 223 24.62 -36.66 19.70
CA SER A 223 25.79 -37.49 19.40
C SER A 223 26.01 -38.55 20.49
N PRO A 224 26.74 -39.66 20.22
CA PRO A 224 27.08 -40.62 21.26
C PRO A 224 27.75 -39.99 22.49
N GLU A 225 28.59 -38.98 22.30
CA GLU A 225 29.26 -38.22 23.37
C GLU A 225 28.28 -37.34 24.15
N GLU A 226 27.37 -36.63 23.46
CA GLU A 226 26.32 -35.84 24.12
C GLU A 226 25.36 -36.76 24.88
N ARG A 227 25.04 -37.94 24.35
CA ARG A 227 24.24 -38.96 25.03
C ARG A 227 24.90 -39.41 26.33
N ALA A 228 26.20 -39.73 26.30
CA ALA A 228 26.94 -40.14 27.49
C ALA A 228 27.00 -39.02 28.54
N THR A 229 27.24 -37.78 28.10
CA THR A 229 27.21 -36.58 28.97
C THR A 229 25.83 -36.41 29.62
N LEU A 230 24.75 -36.46 28.85
CA LEU A 230 23.39 -36.30 29.38
C LEU A 230 23.02 -37.41 30.37
N ILE A 231 23.43 -38.67 30.13
CA ILE A 231 23.25 -39.77 31.08
C ILE A 231 23.96 -39.46 32.40
N GLN A 232 25.20 -38.99 32.35
CA GLN A 232 25.96 -38.63 33.55
C GLN A 232 25.32 -37.45 34.29
N GLU A 233 24.98 -36.36 33.59
CA GLU A 233 24.39 -35.17 34.20
C GLU A 233 22.97 -35.39 34.75
N LEU A 234 22.25 -36.38 34.21
CA LEU A 234 20.93 -36.79 34.73
C LEU A 234 21.06 -37.84 35.85
N GLY A 235 22.27 -38.24 36.24
CA GLY A 235 22.45 -39.25 37.29
C GLY A 235 21.95 -40.64 36.88
N LEU A 236 21.92 -40.94 35.59
CA LEU A 236 21.39 -42.19 35.00
C LEU A 236 22.50 -43.21 34.68
N THR A 237 23.73 -42.97 35.16
CA THR A 237 24.85 -43.89 34.96
C THR A 237 24.53 -45.28 35.51
N GLY A 238 24.74 -46.32 34.70
CA GLY A 238 24.46 -47.71 35.08
C GLY A 238 22.99 -48.14 34.92
N ALA A 239 22.13 -47.28 34.35
CA ALA A 239 20.79 -47.70 33.93
C ALA A 239 20.87 -48.81 32.87
N SER A 240 20.09 -49.88 33.05
CA SER A 240 19.98 -50.95 32.04
C SER A 240 19.14 -50.52 30.84
N HIS A 241 18.03 -49.84 31.10
CA HIS A 241 17.25 -49.10 30.11
C HIS A 241 16.60 -47.86 30.76
N ILE A 242 16.12 -46.92 29.93
CA ILE A 242 15.50 -45.65 30.32
C ILE A 242 14.10 -45.55 29.70
N MET A 243 13.07 -45.49 30.54
CA MET A 243 11.72 -45.08 30.14
C MET A 243 11.60 -43.56 30.19
N ILE A 244 10.92 -42.95 29.22
CA ILE A 244 10.63 -41.51 29.23
C ILE A 244 9.14 -41.27 29.12
N ALA A 245 8.57 -40.50 30.03
CA ALA A 245 7.21 -39.96 29.94
C ALA A 245 7.25 -38.47 29.62
N GLY A 246 7.06 -38.13 28.35
CA GLY A 246 7.21 -36.78 27.82
C GLY A 246 5.89 -36.01 27.79
N SER A 247 5.91 -34.75 28.26
CA SER A 247 4.76 -33.84 28.25
C SER A 247 3.52 -34.38 28.99
N THR A 248 3.72 -34.97 30.17
CA THR A 248 2.62 -35.54 30.98
C THR A 248 1.70 -34.47 31.55
N HIS A 249 0.45 -34.87 31.79
CA HIS A 249 -0.60 -34.06 32.42
C HIS A 249 -1.22 -34.77 33.61
N ARG A 250 -1.94 -34.00 34.45
CA ARG A 250 -2.68 -34.50 35.62
C ARG A 250 -3.51 -35.73 35.25
N GLY A 251 -3.32 -36.80 36.03
CA GLY A 251 -4.03 -38.07 35.87
C GLY A 251 -3.33 -39.08 34.95
N GLU A 252 -2.25 -38.70 34.26
CA GLU A 252 -1.42 -39.64 33.50
C GLU A 252 -0.21 -40.11 34.31
N GLU A 253 0.31 -39.29 35.23
CA GLU A 253 1.53 -39.61 35.98
C GLU A 253 1.36 -40.87 36.84
N GLU A 254 0.21 -41.09 37.47
CA GLU A 254 -0.05 -42.33 38.20
C GLU A 254 -0.07 -43.58 37.30
N LEU A 255 -0.56 -43.44 36.06
CA LEU A 255 -0.60 -44.55 35.08
C LEU A 255 0.81 -44.90 34.60
N VAL A 256 1.63 -43.87 34.35
CA VAL A 256 3.06 -44.03 34.00
C VAL A 256 3.81 -44.70 35.15
N LEU A 257 3.60 -44.26 36.40
CA LEU A 257 4.25 -44.85 37.57
C LEU A 257 3.87 -46.32 37.75
N ALA A 258 2.61 -46.69 37.51
CA ALA A 258 2.19 -48.09 37.55
C ALA A 258 2.85 -48.95 36.47
N ALA A 259 3.00 -48.42 35.25
CA ALA A 259 3.74 -49.09 34.17
C ALA A 259 5.23 -49.25 34.50
N PHE A 260 5.87 -48.19 35.00
CA PHE A 260 7.27 -48.22 35.42
C PHE A 260 7.53 -49.21 36.56
N ALA A 261 6.67 -49.24 37.58
CA ALA A 261 6.76 -50.20 38.68
C ALA A 261 6.75 -51.65 38.19
N ALA A 262 5.90 -51.95 37.21
CA ALA A 262 5.81 -53.29 36.64
C ALA A 262 7.09 -53.69 35.88
N VAL A 263 7.66 -52.78 35.08
CA VAL A 263 8.93 -53.03 34.37
C VAL A 263 10.06 -53.24 35.37
N ARG A 264 10.15 -52.39 36.39
CA ARG A 264 11.22 -52.44 37.38
C ARG A 264 11.21 -53.72 38.23
N ALA A 265 10.04 -54.34 38.41
CA ALA A 265 9.94 -55.65 39.06
C ALA A 265 10.64 -56.76 38.27
N VAL A 266 10.78 -56.60 36.95
CA VAL A 266 11.50 -57.52 36.05
C VAL A 266 12.94 -57.05 35.82
N GLU A 267 13.15 -55.73 35.71
CA GLU A 267 14.43 -55.10 35.41
C GLU A 267 14.80 -54.04 36.48
N PRO A 268 15.47 -54.43 37.57
CA PRO A 268 15.67 -53.55 38.74
C PRO A 268 16.43 -52.25 38.47
N ASN A 269 17.27 -52.22 37.42
CA ASN A 269 18.13 -51.08 37.06
C ASN A 269 17.51 -50.17 35.99
N VAL A 270 16.24 -50.38 35.61
CA VAL A 270 15.52 -49.48 34.72
C VAL A 270 15.25 -48.13 35.41
N ARG A 271 15.41 -47.03 34.67
CA ARG A 271 15.18 -45.66 35.17
C ARG A 271 14.06 -44.98 34.42
N LEU A 272 13.39 -44.02 35.07
CA LEU A 272 12.32 -43.23 34.46
C LEU A 272 12.67 -41.75 34.44
N ILE A 273 12.44 -41.09 33.31
CA ILE A 273 12.42 -39.64 33.21
C ILE A 273 10.97 -39.19 33.02
N ILE A 274 10.48 -38.31 33.89
CA ILE A 274 9.16 -37.66 33.72
C ILE A 274 9.39 -36.19 33.34
N ALA A 275 8.83 -35.77 32.22
CA ALA A 275 8.81 -34.37 31.80
C ALA A 275 7.38 -33.82 31.83
N PRO A 276 6.95 -33.18 32.93
CA PRO A 276 5.61 -32.60 33.02
C PRO A 276 5.43 -31.50 31.98
N ARG A 277 4.24 -31.40 31.38
CA ARG A 277 3.94 -30.32 30.42
C ARG A 277 4.07 -28.93 31.07
N GLU A 278 3.73 -28.83 32.34
CA GLU A 278 3.84 -27.61 33.15
C GLU A 278 4.89 -27.80 34.24
N VAL A 279 6.05 -27.15 34.09
CA VAL A 279 7.18 -27.23 35.05
C VAL A 279 6.78 -26.84 36.47
N LEU A 280 5.79 -25.96 36.64
CA LEU A 280 5.26 -25.56 37.95
C LEU A 280 4.69 -26.74 38.76
N ARG A 281 4.34 -27.85 38.10
CA ARG A 281 3.83 -29.06 38.75
C ARG A 281 4.93 -30.01 39.26
N THR A 282 6.20 -29.64 39.18
CA THR A 282 7.32 -30.49 39.61
C THR A 282 7.14 -31.05 41.02
N MET A 283 6.76 -30.22 42.00
CA MET A 283 6.54 -30.65 43.38
C MET A 283 5.40 -31.65 43.53
N GLU A 284 4.33 -31.48 42.75
CA GLU A 284 3.16 -32.38 42.73
C GLU A 284 3.58 -33.76 42.19
N VAL A 285 4.31 -33.77 41.06
CA VAL A 285 4.80 -35.00 40.43
C VAL A 285 5.84 -35.69 41.31
N GLU A 286 6.74 -34.95 41.96
CA GLU A 286 7.71 -35.48 42.92
C GLU A 286 7.00 -36.19 44.10
N HIS A 287 5.95 -35.56 44.63
CA HIS A 287 5.14 -36.16 45.69
C HIS A 287 4.45 -37.46 45.23
N LEU A 288 3.88 -37.49 44.02
CA LEU A 288 3.27 -38.71 43.45
C LEU A 288 4.30 -39.84 43.31
N CYS A 289 5.49 -39.53 42.81
CA CYS A 289 6.58 -40.48 42.64
C CYS A 289 7.04 -41.08 43.99
N ARG A 290 7.25 -40.22 45.01
CA ARG A 290 7.63 -40.67 46.37
C ARG A 290 6.51 -41.49 47.02
N LYS A 291 5.25 -41.09 46.84
CA LYS A 291 4.09 -41.84 47.34
C LYS A 291 3.99 -43.24 46.70
N ALA A 292 4.42 -43.39 45.46
CA ALA A 292 4.53 -44.67 44.78
C ALA A 292 5.74 -45.51 45.22
N GLY A 293 6.58 -45.02 46.15
CA GLY A 293 7.71 -45.75 46.74
C GLY A 293 9.05 -45.60 46.01
N PHE A 294 9.17 -44.63 45.09
CA PHE A 294 10.40 -44.42 44.32
C PHE A 294 11.28 -43.30 44.89
N THR A 295 12.59 -43.44 44.71
CA THR A 295 13.55 -42.35 44.91
C THR A 295 13.49 -41.38 43.71
N VAL A 296 13.59 -40.08 43.98
CA VAL A 296 13.32 -39.04 42.97
C VAL A 296 14.30 -37.90 43.11
N ASN A 297 14.85 -37.47 41.98
CA ASN A 297 15.63 -36.23 41.86
C ASN A 297 15.08 -35.35 40.74
N THR A 298 15.49 -34.09 40.71
CA THR A 298 15.08 -33.13 39.67
C THR A 298 16.29 -32.70 38.85
N ARG A 299 16.06 -32.33 37.59
CA ARG A 299 17.11 -31.84 36.70
C ARG A 299 17.86 -30.67 37.31
N LYS A 300 17.17 -29.69 37.92
CA LYS A 300 17.82 -28.55 38.57
C LYS A 300 18.67 -28.93 39.78
N ASN A 301 18.30 -29.95 40.55
CA ASN A 301 19.09 -30.38 41.70
C ASN A 301 20.36 -31.10 41.26
N LEU A 302 20.27 -31.96 40.25
CA LEU A 302 21.43 -32.63 39.65
C LEU A 302 22.42 -31.62 39.04
N GLN A 303 21.93 -30.57 38.38
CA GLN A 303 22.77 -29.47 37.90
C GLN A 303 23.51 -28.71 39.01
N LYS A 304 23.02 -28.76 40.26
CA LYS A 304 23.69 -28.17 41.43
C LYS A 304 24.69 -29.11 42.10
N GLY A 305 24.96 -30.27 41.51
CA GLY A 305 25.90 -31.25 42.03
C GLY A 305 25.32 -32.20 43.07
N ALA A 306 23.99 -32.38 43.11
CA ALA A 306 23.39 -33.47 43.87
C ALA A 306 23.92 -34.82 43.33
N GLU A 307 24.11 -35.80 44.22
CA GLU A 307 24.41 -37.17 43.81
C GLU A 307 23.26 -37.72 42.94
N GLY A 308 23.61 -38.58 41.98
CA GLY A 308 22.66 -39.25 41.11
C GLY A 308 22.37 -40.69 41.53
N GLY A 309 21.61 -41.42 40.70
CA GLY A 309 21.29 -42.83 40.92
C GLY A 309 19.88 -43.10 41.45
N GLU A 310 19.02 -42.08 41.48
CA GLU A 310 17.60 -42.21 41.83
C GLU A 310 16.80 -42.91 40.74
N ASP A 311 15.65 -43.45 41.14
CA ASP A 311 14.77 -44.24 40.28
C ASP A 311 14.14 -43.40 39.17
N ILE A 312 13.80 -42.17 39.53
CA ILE A 312 13.05 -41.24 38.70
C ILE A 312 13.75 -39.87 38.68
N VAL A 313 13.91 -39.31 37.48
CA VAL A 313 14.37 -37.94 37.28
C VAL A 313 13.24 -37.10 36.71
N ILE A 314 12.88 -36.01 37.39
CA ILE A 314 11.89 -35.06 36.89
C ILE A 314 12.58 -33.93 36.12
N LEU A 315 12.18 -33.76 34.86
CA LEU A 315 12.67 -32.70 34.00
C LEU A 315 11.96 -31.38 34.32
N ASP A 316 12.49 -30.63 35.29
CA ASP A 316 11.92 -29.38 35.79
C ASP A 316 12.49 -28.12 35.11
N THR A 317 12.99 -28.29 33.89
CA THR A 317 13.64 -27.28 33.06
C THR A 317 12.97 -27.22 31.68
N VAL A 318 12.98 -26.06 31.04
CA VAL A 318 12.27 -25.83 29.78
C VAL A 318 13.23 -25.96 28.60
N GLY A 319 12.81 -26.69 27.56
CA GLY A 319 13.48 -26.67 26.25
C GLY A 319 14.53 -27.75 26.02
N GLU A 320 14.69 -28.72 26.92
CA GLU A 320 15.64 -29.84 26.74
C GLU A 320 15.00 -31.19 26.42
N LEU A 321 13.67 -31.33 26.57
CA LEU A 321 12.94 -32.60 26.35
C LEU A 321 13.25 -33.25 24.98
N GLY A 322 13.33 -32.44 23.92
CA GLY A 322 13.66 -32.93 22.58
C GLY A 322 14.97 -33.74 22.56
N ARG A 323 16.03 -33.24 23.21
CA ARG A 323 17.32 -33.94 23.34
C ARG A 323 17.21 -35.15 24.26
N VAL A 324 16.46 -35.01 25.36
CA VAL A 324 16.28 -36.08 26.35
C VAL A 324 15.58 -37.30 25.75
N TYR A 325 14.69 -37.13 24.77
CA TYR A 325 14.11 -38.26 24.04
C TYR A 325 15.17 -39.17 23.39
N GLY A 326 16.33 -38.63 23.00
CA GLY A 326 17.45 -39.44 22.48
C GLY A 326 17.99 -40.49 23.45
N LEU A 327 17.75 -40.33 24.76
CA LEU A 327 18.24 -41.24 25.81
C LEU A 327 17.35 -42.47 26.00
N GLY A 328 16.03 -42.32 25.79
CA GLY A 328 15.04 -43.33 26.15
C GLY A 328 15.05 -44.55 25.22
N ASP A 329 14.62 -45.67 25.76
CA ASP A 329 14.38 -46.93 25.03
C ASP A 329 12.88 -47.10 24.72
N VAL A 330 12.02 -46.70 25.65
CA VAL A 330 10.56 -46.67 25.46
C VAL A 330 10.03 -45.31 25.91
N ILE A 331 9.26 -44.66 25.04
CA ILE A 331 8.79 -43.29 25.25
C ILE A 331 7.27 -43.25 25.26
N TYR A 332 6.69 -42.83 26.39
CA TYR A 332 5.28 -42.45 26.48
C TYR A 332 5.10 -40.97 26.20
N ILE A 333 4.18 -40.61 25.29
CA ILE A 333 3.84 -39.21 25.02
C ILE A 333 2.51 -38.88 25.68
N GLY A 334 2.55 -37.95 26.64
CA GLY A 334 1.40 -37.52 27.44
C GLY A 334 0.36 -36.70 26.68
N GLY A 335 -0.65 -36.26 27.41
CA GLY A 335 -1.87 -35.63 26.90
C GLY A 335 -2.73 -36.55 26.06
N SER A 336 -2.42 -37.85 26.03
CA SER A 336 -2.92 -38.80 25.04
C SER A 336 -3.82 -39.89 25.63
N LEU A 337 -3.73 -40.15 26.95
CA LEU A 337 -4.69 -41.01 27.68
C LEU A 337 -5.82 -40.21 28.37
N ILE A 338 -5.77 -38.89 28.25
CA ILE A 338 -6.77 -37.95 28.75
C ILE A 338 -7.30 -37.13 27.57
N PRO A 339 -8.51 -36.51 27.65
CA PRO A 339 -9.10 -35.75 26.54
C PRO A 339 -8.41 -34.37 26.34
N HIS A 340 -7.09 -34.39 26.14
CA HIS A 340 -6.22 -33.22 25.96
C HIS A 340 -5.65 -33.12 24.54
N GLY A 341 -5.60 -34.23 23.80
CA GLY A 341 -5.35 -34.25 22.34
C GLY A 341 -3.94 -34.65 21.92
N GLY A 342 -3.10 -35.09 22.86
CA GLY A 342 -1.76 -35.60 22.64
C GLY A 342 -0.72 -34.52 22.36
N HIS A 343 0.55 -34.92 22.38
CA HIS A 343 1.71 -34.07 22.07
C HIS A 343 2.53 -34.61 20.89
N ASN A 344 3.66 -33.97 20.62
CA ASN A 344 4.47 -34.17 19.42
C ASN A 344 5.19 -35.53 19.39
N ILE A 345 4.71 -36.44 18.52
CA ILE A 345 5.32 -37.76 18.25
C ILE A 345 6.62 -37.62 17.42
N LEU A 346 6.79 -36.54 16.67
CA LEU A 346 7.89 -36.43 15.70
C LEU A 346 9.26 -36.29 16.36
N GLU A 347 9.34 -35.65 17.53
CA GLU A 347 10.60 -35.49 18.28
C GLU A 347 11.23 -36.84 18.67
N PRO A 348 10.54 -37.73 19.40
CA PRO A 348 11.10 -39.06 19.70
C PRO A 348 11.26 -39.92 18.44
N ALA A 349 10.38 -39.80 17.44
CA ALA A 349 10.49 -40.56 16.20
C ALA A 349 11.76 -40.19 15.41
N ALA A 350 12.18 -38.92 15.45
CA ALA A 350 13.41 -38.47 14.80
C ALA A 350 14.68 -39.02 15.46
N HIS A 351 14.57 -39.46 16.73
CA HIS A 351 15.60 -40.22 17.43
C HIS A 351 15.50 -41.72 17.23
N GLY A 352 14.51 -42.21 16.47
CA GLY A 352 14.26 -43.62 16.26
C GLY A 352 13.92 -44.35 17.53
N LYS A 353 12.82 -43.99 18.17
CA LYS A 353 12.46 -44.50 19.50
C LYS A 353 11.17 -45.29 19.44
N ALA A 354 11.06 -46.32 20.28
CA ALA A 354 9.81 -47.04 20.47
C ALA A 354 8.82 -46.16 21.25
N ILE A 355 7.71 -45.80 20.62
CA ILE A 355 6.77 -44.81 21.15
C ILE A 355 5.42 -45.45 21.50
N ILE A 356 4.94 -45.13 22.69
CA ILE A 356 3.59 -45.42 23.17
C ILE A 356 2.81 -44.11 23.29
N VAL A 357 1.58 -44.10 22.78
CA VAL A 357 0.63 -43.00 22.92
C VAL A 357 -0.73 -43.52 23.35
N GLY A 358 -1.53 -42.69 24.00
CA GLY A 358 -2.95 -42.96 24.21
C GLY A 358 -3.79 -42.71 22.96
N ASP A 359 -5.08 -43.03 23.01
CA ASP A 359 -6.01 -42.90 21.88
C ASP A 359 -6.50 -41.46 21.61
N GLN A 360 -6.27 -40.53 22.54
CA GLN A 360 -6.68 -39.12 22.45
C GLN A 360 -5.65 -38.25 21.71
N MET A 361 -5.33 -38.58 20.45
CA MET A 361 -4.33 -37.86 19.65
C MET A 361 -4.92 -36.80 18.70
N PHE A 362 -6.06 -36.18 19.03
CA PHE A 362 -6.79 -35.32 18.08
C PHE A 362 -6.03 -34.04 17.65
N ASN A 363 -5.06 -33.54 18.43
CA ASN A 363 -4.20 -32.42 18.01
C ASN A 363 -3.15 -32.84 16.97
N PHE A 364 -2.78 -34.13 16.94
CA PHE A 364 -1.79 -34.72 16.03
C PHE A 364 -2.40 -35.82 15.14
N LYS A 365 -3.72 -35.75 14.87
CA LYS A 365 -4.50 -36.82 14.24
C LYS A 365 -3.86 -37.42 12.99
N ASP A 366 -3.39 -36.59 12.06
CA ASP A 366 -2.86 -37.07 10.78
C ASP A 366 -1.48 -37.72 10.95
N ILE A 367 -0.65 -37.16 11.84
CA ILE A 367 0.66 -37.74 12.19
C ILE A 367 0.44 -39.07 12.92
N HIS A 368 -0.45 -39.11 13.92
CA HIS A 368 -0.79 -40.34 14.62
C HIS A 368 -1.34 -41.41 13.67
N ALA A 369 -2.24 -41.03 12.75
CA ALA A 369 -2.76 -41.95 11.74
C ALA A 369 -1.66 -42.52 10.84
N LEU A 370 -0.71 -41.69 10.38
CA LEU A 370 0.43 -42.15 9.59
C LEU A 370 1.27 -43.19 10.34
N PHE A 371 1.65 -42.89 11.58
CA PHE A 371 2.45 -43.81 12.39
C PHE A 371 1.68 -45.08 12.77
N ARG A 372 0.39 -44.95 13.10
CA ARG A 372 -0.48 -46.09 13.43
C ARG A 372 -0.68 -47.02 12.22
N ASN A 373 -0.93 -46.47 11.04
CA ASN A 373 -1.16 -47.27 9.82
C ASN A 373 0.08 -48.06 9.39
N ARG A 374 1.27 -47.63 9.82
CA ARG A 374 2.54 -48.33 9.61
C ARG A 374 2.98 -49.18 10.79
N ASN A 375 2.16 -49.30 11.83
CA ASN A 375 2.50 -50.00 13.07
C ASN A 375 3.83 -49.51 13.68
N ALA A 376 4.08 -48.20 13.60
CA ALA A 376 5.29 -47.53 14.09
C ALA A 376 5.13 -46.97 15.50
N VAL A 377 3.90 -46.90 16.02
CA VAL A 377 3.58 -46.49 17.38
C VAL A 377 2.60 -47.46 18.00
N VAL A 378 2.71 -47.67 19.31
CA VAL A 378 1.73 -48.44 20.08
C VAL A 378 0.68 -47.49 20.62
N THR A 379 -0.59 -47.74 20.29
CA THR A 379 -1.72 -46.93 20.81
C THR A 379 -2.45 -47.70 21.90
N VAL A 380 -2.59 -47.09 23.07
CA VAL A 380 -3.25 -47.67 24.25
C VAL A 380 -4.49 -46.86 24.63
N THR A 381 -5.46 -47.49 25.29
CA THR A 381 -6.72 -46.81 25.68
C THR A 381 -6.84 -46.56 27.18
N ASN A 382 -5.99 -47.22 27.99
CA ASN A 382 -6.05 -47.13 29.44
C ASN A 382 -4.71 -47.54 30.08
N GLY A 383 -4.59 -47.32 31.40
CA GLY A 383 -3.37 -47.62 32.16
C GLY A 383 -2.96 -49.09 32.15
N ARG A 384 -3.90 -50.05 32.10
CA ARG A 384 -3.55 -51.48 32.04
C ARG A 384 -2.88 -51.84 30.72
N GLU A 385 -3.38 -51.31 29.62
CA GLU A 385 -2.75 -51.47 28.31
C GLU A 385 -1.38 -50.78 28.27
N LEU A 386 -1.26 -49.57 28.83
CA LEU A 386 0.04 -48.90 28.96
C LEU A 386 1.05 -49.80 29.69
N THR A 387 0.69 -50.36 30.85
CA THR A 387 1.56 -51.28 31.60
C THR A 387 1.94 -52.51 30.78
N ARG A 388 0.97 -53.17 30.15
CA ARG A 388 1.21 -54.39 29.34
C ARG A 388 2.15 -54.12 28.17
N GLU A 389 1.89 -53.07 27.41
CA GLU A 389 2.70 -52.73 26.23
C GLU A 389 4.08 -52.22 26.62
N THR A 390 4.20 -51.48 27.72
CA THR A 390 5.51 -51.08 28.25
C THR A 390 6.33 -52.32 28.63
N LEU A 391 5.76 -53.26 29.40
CA LEU A 391 6.42 -54.54 29.72
C LEU A 391 6.84 -55.32 28.48
N ARG A 392 5.95 -55.41 27.47
CA ARG A 392 6.23 -56.08 26.21
C ARG A 392 7.44 -55.47 25.51
N LEU A 393 7.49 -54.14 25.40
CA LEU A 393 8.60 -53.45 24.73
C LEU A 393 9.92 -53.59 25.50
N PHE A 394 9.94 -53.51 26.83
CA PHE A 394 11.19 -53.78 27.58
C PHE A 394 11.63 -55.26 27.47
N GLY A 395 10.69 -56.20 27.37
CA GLY A 395 10.97 -57.63 27.24
C GLY A 395 11.27 -58.15 25.82
N ASP A 396 10.97 -57.37 24.77
CA ASP A 396 11.12 -57.78 23.36
C ASP A 396 11.98 -56.74 22.60
N ALA A 397 13.29 -56.98 22.58
CA ALA A 397 14.24 -56.11 21.90
C ALA A 397 14.02 -56.05 20.38
N ALA A 398 13.61 -57.17 19.75
CA ALA A 398 13.39 -57.23 18.32
C ALA A 398 12.19 -56.36 17.90
N GLU A 399 11.12 -56.36 18.69
CA GLU A 399 10.00 -55.45 18.45
C GLU A 399 10.39 -53.99 18.66
N ARG A 400 11.17 -53.66 19.70
CA ARG A 400 11.66 -52.28 19.88
C ARG A 400 12.44 -51.83 18.67
N GLU A 401 13.46 -52.58 18.25
CA GLU A 401 14.27 -52.26 17.07
C GLU A 401 13.43 -52.10 15.81
N ARG A 402 12.38 -52.92 15.63
CA ARG A 402 11.42 -52.76 14.53
C ARG A 402 10.70 -51.41 14.60
N LEU A 403 10.18 -51.01 15.77
CA LEU A 403 9.52 -49.72 15.96
C LEU A 403 10.48 -48.54 15.77
N GLU A 404 11.70 -48.64 16.28
CA GLU A 404 12.76 -47.64 16.13
C GLU A 404 13.13 -47.43 14.66
N HIS A 405 13.32 -48.52 13.90
CA HIS A 405 13.58 -48.46 12.48
C HIS A 405 12.39 -47.86 11.71
N GLU A 406 11.16 -48.26 12.04
CA GLU A 406 9.97 -47.78 11.34
C GLU A 406 9.70 -46.29 11.62
N THR A 407 9.90 -45.83 12.85
CA THR A 407 9.77 -44.41 13.20
C THR A 407 10.81 -43.54 12.46
N LEU A 408 12.07 -44.00 12.36
CA LEU A 408 13.09 -43.33 11.55
C LEU A 408 12.75 -43.34 10.06
N ALA A 409 12.27 -44.47 9.54
CA ALA A 409 11.88 -44.60 8.14
C ALA A 409 10.80 -43.58 7.79
N ILE A 410 9.74 -43.48 8.61
CA ILE A 410 8.68 -42.48 8.44
C ILE A 410 9.25 -41.06 8.43
N ILE A 411 10.13 -40.73 9.37
CA ILE A 411 10.74 -39.39 9.43
C ILE A 411 11.56 -39.11 8.17
N ASN A 412 12.40 -40.04 7.73
CA ASN A 412 13.28 -39.84 6.58
C ASN A 412 12.52 -39.79 5.25
N GLU A 413 11.47 -40.60 5.09
CA GLU A 413 10.62 -40.60 3.88
C GLU A 413 9.80 -39.30 3.74
N ASN A 414 9.47 -38.64 4.85
CA ASN A 414 8.64 -37.43 4.85
C ASN A 414 9.44 -36.12 4.98
N LYS A 415 10.78 -36.20 5.06
CA LYS A 415 11.68 -35.04 5.02
C LYS A 415 11.81 -34.43 3.62
N GLY A 416 12.27 -33.19 3.58
CA GLY A 416 12.58 -32.42 2.39
C GLY A 416 11.45 -31.50 1.90
N ALA A 417 10.32 -31.41 2.61
CA ALA A 417 9.19 -30.58 2.18
C ALA A 417 9.52 -29.07 2.17
N SER A 418 10.32 -28.62 3.13
CA SER A 418 10.74 -27.24 3.31
C SER A 418 11.75 -26.83 2.25
N ALA A 419 12.71 -27.69 1.92
CA ALA A 419 13.67 -27.47 0.84
C ALA A 419 12.99 -27.44 -0.53
N LYS A 420 12.05 -28.37 -0.79
CA LYS A 420 11.21 -28.35 -2.00
C LYS A 420 10.41 -27.05 -2.11
N SER A 421 9.80 -26.60 -1.01
CA SER A 421 9.04 -25.34 -0.97
C SER A 421 9.93 -24.12 -1.24
N ALA A 422 11.15 -24.10 -0.69
CA ALA A 422 12.13 -23.04 -0.96
C ALA A 422 12.55 -22.99 -2.43
N GLN A 423 12.79 -24.16 -3.06
CA GLN A 423 13.12 -24.20 -4.48
C GLN A 423 11.96 -23.72 -5.36
N ILE A 424 10.73 -24.16 -5.08
CA ILE A 424 9.53 -23.69 -5.79
C ILE A 424 9.38 -22.16 -5.65
N LEU A 425 9.67 -21.62 -4.47
CA LEU A 425 9.64 -20.18 -4.23
C LEU A 425 10.68 -19.43 -5.09
N VAL A 426 11.91 -19.95 -5.17
CA VAL A 426 12.98 -19.41 -6.04
C VAL A 426 12.50 -19.37 -7.50
N ASP A 427 12.01 -20.50 -8.01
CA ASP A 427 11.57 -20.62 -9.41
C ASP A 427 10.38 -19.69 -9.71
N MET A 428 9.43 -19.60 -8.77
CA MET A 428 8.28 -18.71 -8.88
C MET A 428 8.71 -17.25 -8.93
N LEU A 429 9.60 -16.82 -8.04
CA LEU A 429 10.07 -15.44 -7.97
C LEU A 429 10.88 -15.07 -9.21
N ALA A 430 11.78 -15.94 -9.68
CA ALA A 430 12.53 -15.74 -10.92
C ALA A 430 11.58 -15.54 -12.12
N THR A 431 10.55 -16.38 -12.23
CA THR A 431 9.52 -16.26 -13.28
C THR A 431 8.74 -14.95 -13.18
N TYR A 432 8.37 -14.55 -11.96
CA TYR A 432 7.60 -13.33 -11.71
C TYR A 432 8.41 -12.06 -12.01
N GLU A 433 9.68 -12.05 -11.60
CA GLU A 433 10.61 -10.95 -11.84
C GLU A 433 10.93 -10.81 -13.33
N ALA A 434 11.18 -11.92 -14.02
CA ALA A 434 11.34 -11.93 -15.48
C ALA A 434 10.08 -11.42 -16.19
N ARG A 435 8.87 -11.83 -15.77
CA ARG A 435 7.61 -11.31 -16.31
C ARG A 435 7.39 -9.84 -16.00
N ARG A 436 7.77 -9.36 -14.82
CA ARG A 436 7.72 -7.94 -14.46
C ARG A 436 8.68 -7.13 -15.32
N ALA A 437 9.91 -7.62 -15.52
CA ALA A 437 10.88 -7.01 -16.42
C ALA A 437 10.39 -7.02 -17.87
N LEU A 438 9.81 -8.12 -18.35
CA LEU A 438 9.23 -8.22 -19.69
C LEU A 438 7.99 -7.33 -19.84
N ARG A 439 7.11 -7.22 -18.84
CA ARG A 439 5.98 -6.27 -18.85
C ARG A 439 6.46 -4.84 -18.79
N ALA A 440 7.54 -4.55 -18.08
CA ALA A 440 8.19 -3.24 -18.12
C ALA A 440 8.76 -2.97 -19.52
N GLN A 441 9.47 -3.92 -20.14
CA GLN A 441 10.01 -3.82 -21.50
C GLN A 441 8.94 -3.80 -22.61
N GLN A 442 7.84 -4.54 -22.45
CA GLN A 442 6.69 -4.54 -23.37
C GLN A 442 5.86 -3.27 -23.20
N ARG A 443 5.73 -2.74 -21.97
CA ARG A 443 5.23 -1.38 -21.76
C ARG A 443 6.14 -0.39 -22.48
N ILE A 444 7.46 -0.54 -22.39
CA ILE A 444 8.43 0.31 -23.13
C ILE A 444 8.26 0.17 -24.67
N ARG A 445 8.04 -1.04 -25.22
CA ARG A 445 7.86 -1.27 -26.68
C ARG A 445 6.47 -0.96 -27.23
N SER A 446 5.41 -1.05 -26.42
CA SER A 446 4.02 -0.92 -26.87
C SER A 446 3.41 0.47 -26.63
N HIS A 447 4.19 1.44 -26.15
CA HIS A 447 3.71 2.78 -25.85
C HIS A 447 4.08 3.76 -26.98
N ARG A 448 3.36 3.65 -28.11
CA ARG A 448 2.79 4.87 -28.69
C ARG A 448 1.78 5.39 -27.66
N VAL A 449 2.08 6.56 -27.10
CA VAL A 449 1.24 7.39 -26.21
C VAL A 449 0.26 6.58 -25.34
N ARG A 450 0.69 6.20 -24.15
CA ARG A 450 -0.22 5.84 -23.06
C ARG A 450 0.21 6.53 -21.78
N ALA A 451 -0.60 7.52 -21.41
CA ALA A 451 -0.55 8.24 -20.16
C ALA A 451 -0.52 7.26 -18.97
N THR A 452 0.61 7.19 -18.28
CA THR A 452 0.68 6.56 -16.96
C THR A 452 0.08 7.50 -15.94
N GLN A 453 -1.24 7.40 -15.75
CA GLN A 453 -1.95 8.10 -14.68
C GLN A 453 -1.66 7.36 -13.36
N LYS A 454 -0.71 7.90 -12.57
CA LYS A 454 -0.51 7.49 -11.18
C LYS A 454 -1.46 8.31 -10.28
N VAL A 455 -2.04 7.59 -9.32
CA VAL A 455 -2.94 8.01 -8.22
C VAL A 455 -4.43 8.16 -8.58
N ALA A 456 -5.16 7.07 -8.35
CA ALA A 456 -6.60 7.06 -8.16
C ALA A 456 -6.95 7.68 -6.80
N ASN A 457 -7.07 9.01 -6.75
CA ASN A 457 -7.82 9.70 -5.70
C ASN A 457 -9.31 9.72 -6.06
N PHE A 458 -10.18 9.77 -5.05
CA PHE A 458 -11.61 10.02 -5.26
C PHE A 458 -11.85 11.30 -6.08
N GLN A 459 -10.98 12.30 -5.92
CA GLN A 459 -10.97 13.52 -6.75
C GLN A 459 -10.66 13.23 -8.22
N THR A 460 -9.66 12.42 -8.56
CA THR A 460 -9.36 12.04 -9.95
C THR A 460 -10.51 11.24 -10.56
N TYR A 461 -11.06 10.28 -9.82
CA TYR A 461 -12.25 9.53 -10.25
C TYR A 461 -13.46 10.46 -10.46
N PHE A 462 -13.65 11.45 -9.59
CA PHE A 462 -14.72 12.44 -9.70
C PHE A 462 -14.51 13.40 -10.87
N ILE A 463 -13.28 13.88 -11.08
CA ILE A 463 -12.90 14.73 -12.22
C ILE A 463 -13.08 13.96 -13.52
N ASP A 464 -12.57 12.73 -13.61
CA ASP A 464 -12.77 11.86 -14.77
C ASP A 464 -14.26 11.62 -15.03
N LEU A 465 -15.05 11.38 -13.97
CA LEU A 465 -16.50 11.20 -14.09
C LEU A 465 -17.19 12.48 -14.61
N VAL A 466 -16.81 13.66 -14.10
CA VAL A 466 -17.41 14.95 -14.46
C VAL A 466 -16.96 15.44 -15.84
N HIS A 467 -15.77 15.07 -16.31
CA HIS A 467 -15.27 15.38 -17.66
C HIS A 467 -15.74 14.40 -18.74
N ASP A 468 -16.18 13.18 -18.37
CA ASP A 468 -16.62 12.16 -19.34
C ASP A 468 -17.95 12.57 -20.02
N LYS A 469 -17.95 12.61 -21.36
CA LYS A 469 -19.17 12.89 -22.16
C LYS A 469 -20.08 11.65 -22.23
N ASP A 470 -19.52 10.44 -22.12
CA ASP A 470 -20.26 9.17 -22.30
C ASP A 470 -20.24 8.28 -21.05
N VAL A 471 -21.34 8.26 -20.30
CA VAL A 471 -21.44 7.49 -19.05
C VAL A 471 -21.81 6.02 -19.32
N ARG A 472 -20.80 5.14 -19.42
CA ARG A 472 -21.02 3.68 -19.58
C ARG A 472 -21.21 2.97 -18.22
N GLY A 473 -22.24 2.13 -18.12
CA GLY A 473 -22.55 1.30 -16.94
C GLY A 473 -23.70 1.81 -16.06
N VAL A 474 -24.35 0.89 -15.34
CA VAL A 474 -25.58 1.19 -14.57
C VAL A 474 -25.30 2.02 -13.30
N SER A 475 -24.23 1.70 -12.57
CA SER A 475 -23.86 2.42 -11.35
C SER A 475 -23.41 3.86 -11.62
N ARG A 476 -22.64 4.09 -12.70
CA ARG A 476 -22.23 5.44 -13.11
C ARG A 476 -23.42 6.29 -13.53
N ARG A 477 -24.39 5.73 -14.25
CA ARG A 477 -25.63 6.43 -14.61
C ARG A 477 -26.43 6.87 -13.39
N LEU A 478 -26.50 6.06 -12.34
CA LEU A 478 -27.19 6.43 -11.09
C LEU A 478 -26.50 7.61 -10.38
N ILE A 479 -25.17 7.56 -10.23
CA ILE A 479 -24.38 8.64 -9.63
C ILE A 479 -24.53 9.94 -10.43
N MET A 480 -24.49 9.84 -11.77
CA MET A 480 -24.65 10.99 -12.64
C MET A 480 -26.07 11.57 -12.62
N GLY A 481 -27.10 10.74 -12.40
CA GLY A 481 -28.46 11.21 -12.13
C GLY A 481 -28.54 12.04 -10.85
N VAL A 482 -27.88 11.60 -9.77
CA VAL A 482 -27.78 12.37 -8.52
C VAL A 482 -27.04 13.69 -8.74
N PHE A 483 -25.89 13.68 -9.43
CA PHE A 483 -25.14 14.91 -9.72
C PHE A 483 -25.91 15.88 -10.62
N TYR A 484 -26.71 15.37 -11.55
CA TYR A 484 -27.58 16.20 -12.37
C TYR A 484 -28.60 16.98 -11.51
N VAL A 485 -29.26 16.31 -10.56
CA VAL A 485 -30.19 16.99 -9.63
C VAL A 485 -29.47 18.09 -8.84
N PHE A 486 -28.28 17.80 -8.31
CA PHE A 486 -27.48 18.82 -7.62
C PHE A 486 -27.04 19.97 -8.53
N SER A 487 -26.79 19.70 -9.82
CA SER A 487 -26.41 20.76 -10.78
C SER A 487 -27.55 21.73 -11.04
N LEU A 488 -28.80 21.27 -11.03
CA LEU A 488 -29.98 22.15 -11.14
C LEU A 488 -30.12 23.04 -9.90
N ILE A 489 -29.86 22.50 -8.69
CA ILE A 489 -29.86 23.30 -7.46
C ILE A 489 -28.75 24.36 -7.51
N TYR A 490 -27.55 23.96 -7.93
CA TYR A 490 -26.41 24.86 -8.07
C TYR A 490 -26.71 25.99 -9.08
N GLU A 491 -27.29 25.65 -10.23
CA GLU A 491 -27.75 26.61 -11.24
C GLU A 491 -28.66 27.67 -10.63
N GLN A 492 -29.69 27.27 -9.88
CA GLN A 492 -30.61 28.22 -9.27
C GLN A 492 -29.94 29.11 -8.22
N LEU A 493 -29.01 28.59 -7.44
CA LEU A 493 -28.25 29.39 -6.48
C LEU A 493 -27.35 30.42 -7.16
N VAL A 494 -26.70 30.04 -8.27
CA VAL A 494 -25.85 30.93 -9.08
C VAL A 494 -26.69 32.01 -9.75
N ASN A 495 -27.82 31.65 -10.37
CA ASN A 495 -28.78 32.59 -10.97
C ASN A 495 -29.34 33.56 -9.94
N LEU A 496 -29.80 33.06 -8.79
CA LEU A 496 -30.30 33.89 -7.69
C LEU A 496 -29.24 34.90 -7.27
N LYS A 497 -28.02 34.43 -7.03
CA LYS A 497 -26.91 35.29 -6.60
C LYS A 497 -26.59 36.36 -7.64
N LEU A 498 -26.57 36.04 -8.95
CA LEU A 498 -26.33 37.04 -9.98
C LEU A 498 -27.48 38.06 -10.06
N THR A 499 -28.72 37.60 -9.98
CA THR A 499 -29.91 38.47 -9.95
C THR A 499 -29.86 39.44 -8.77
N MET A 500 -29.40 39.01 -7.59
CA MET A 500 -29.22 39.91 -6.45
C MET A 500 -28.25 41.07 -6.75
N TYR A 501 -27.18 40.84 -7.53
CA TYR A 501 -26.28 41.91 -7.96
C TYR A 501 -26.88 42.76 -9.09
N ARG A 502 -27.64 42.17 -10.02
CA ARG A 502 -28.31 42.90 -11.12
C ARG A 502 -29.40 43.84 -10.60
N LEU A 503 -30.17 43.40 -9.61
CA LEU A 503 -31.23 44.19 -8.95
C LEU A 503 -30.70 45.17 -7.89
N GLY A 504 -29.38 45.18 -7.64
CA GLY A 504 -28.76 46.06 -6.65
C GLY A 504 -29.04 45.70 -5.18
N TRP A 505 -29.56 44.49 -4.88
CA TRP A 505 -29.80 44.03 -3.51
C TRP A 505 -28.50 43.78 -2.74
N VAL A 506 -27.41 43.49 -3.45
CA VAL A 506 -26.07 43.38 -2.89
C VAL A 506 -25.18 44.46 -3.49
N LYS A 507 -24.55 45.27 -2.63
CA LYS A 507 -23.67 46.36 -3.05
C LYS A 507 -22.40 45.82 -3.74
N LYS A 508 -22.04 46.42 -4.86
CA LYS A 508 -20.74 46.22 -5.50
C LYS A 508 -19.77 47.30 -5.02
N GLU A 509 -18.54 46.90 -4.77
CA GLU A 509 -17.43 47.82 -4.49
C GLU A 509 -16.91 48.37 -5.81
N GLN A 510 -16.58 49.66 -5.85
CA GLN A 510 -16.00 50.32 -7.01
C GLN A 510 -14.62 50.85 -6.65
N LEU A 511 -13.65 50.65 -7.53
CA LEU A 511 -12.31 51.22 -7.39
C LEU A 511 -12.17 52.47 -8.27
N PRO A 512 -11.36 53.45 -7.87
CA PRO A 512 -11.10 54.65 -8.67
C PRO A 512 -10.17 54.38 -9.87
N CYS A 513 -9.56 53.19 -9.97
CA CYS A 513 -8.77 52.76 -11.11
C CYS A 513 -9.61 52.06 -12.19
N PHE A 514 -9.02 51.78 -13.35
CA PHE A 514 -9.64 50.94 -14.39
C PHE A 514 -9.50 49.47 -14.02
N VAL A 515 -10.59 48.72 -13.96
CA VAL A 515 -10.63 47.32 -13.51
C VAL A 515 -10.95 46.38 -14.66
N ILE A 516 -9.99 45.54 -15.02
CA ILE A 516 -10.15 44.49 -16.03
C ILE A 516 -10.28 43.14 -15.33
N SER A 517 -11.26 42.36 -15.71
CA SER A 517 -11.46 41.00 -15.20
C SER A 517 -11.21 39.99 -16.29
N LEU A 518 -10.30 39.04 -16.00
CA LEU A 518 -10.06 37.88 -16.82
C LEU A 518 -10.69 36.68 -16.14
N GLY A 519 -11.49 35.91 -16.86
CA GLY A 519 -11.95 34.64 -16.32
C GLY A 519 -12.63 33.76 -17.33
N ASN A 520 -13.21 32.66 -16.85
CA ASN A 520 -13.87 31.67 -17.69
C ASN A 520 -15.11 31.11 -17.00
N VAL A 521 -15.96 30.44 -17.78
CA VAL A 521 -17.18 29.78 -17.27
C VAL A 521 -17.00 28.29 -17.00
N THR A 522 -15.81 27.73 -17.23
CA THR A 522 -15.50 26.29 -17.04
C THR A 522 -14.50 26.04 -15.92
N VAL A 523 -14.41 24.82 -15.39
CA VAL A 523 -13.24 24.38 -14.61
C VAL A 523 -12.18 23.85 -15.58
N GLY A 524 -10.92 24.24 -15.38
CA GLY A 524 -9.80 23.87 -16.25
C GLY A 524 -8.92 25.06 -16.68
N GLY A 525 -7.83 24.75 -17.37
CA GLY A 525 -6.82 25.71 -17.82
C GLY A 525 -7.18 26.36 -19.16
N THR A 526 -7.84 27.52 -19.11
CA THR A 526 -8.29 28.29 -20.29
C THR A 526 -7.28 29.33 -20.80
N GLY A 527 -6.07 29.39 -20.25
CA GLY A 527 -5.04 30.36 -20.66
C GLY A 527 -5.14 31.74 -19.97
N LYS A 528 -5.78 31.82 -18.80
CA LYS A 528 -5.92 33.08 -18.02
C LYS A 528 -4.58 33.71 -17.67
N THR A 529 -3.68 32.95 -17.06
CA THR A 529 -2.39 33.46 -16.56
C THR A 529 -1.50 34.02 -17.68
N PRO A 530 -1.29 33.32 -18.81
CA PRO A 530 -0.57 33.90 -19.95
C PRO A 530 -1.27 35.13 -20.57
N THR A 531 -2.60 35.19 -20.55
CA THR A 531 -3.37 36.35 -21.03
C THR A 531 -3.22 37.55 -20.10
N ALA A 532 -3.23 37.33 -18.78
CA ALA A 532 -2.98 38.36 -17.77
C ALA A 532 -1.59 38.97 -17.92
N GLN A 533 -0.59 38.13 -18.16
CA GLN A 533 0.78 38.57 -18.46
C GLN A 533 0.85 39.40 -19.74
N HIS A 534 0.26 38.92 -20.84
CA HIS A 534 0.27 39.65 -22.11
C HIS A 534 -0.41 41.02 -21.99
N LEU A 535 -1.58 41.06 -21.34
CA LEU A 535 -2.33 42.29 -21.14
C LEU A 535 -1.61 43.27 -20.21
N ALA A 536 -1.03 42.79 -19.11
CA ALA A 536 -0.25 43.63 -18.20
C ALA A 536 0.94 44.28 -18.92
N ARG A 537 1.70 43.52 -19.73
CA ARG A 537 2.82 44.06 -20.52
C ARG A 537 2.36 45.10 -21.54
N ALA A 538 1.26 44.83 -22.25
CA ALA A 538 0.73 45.76 -23.24
C ALA A 538 0.29 47.09 -22.60
N ILE A 539 -0.46 47.02 -21.50
CA ILE A 539 -0.95 48.20 -20.76
C ILE A 539 0.20 48.98 -20.13
N HIS A 540 1.20 48.29 -19.58
CA HIS A 540 2.41 48.92 -19.09
C HIS A 540 3.17 49.63 -20.22
N GLY A 541 3.29 49.00 -21.40
CA GLY A 541 3.88 49.59 -22.60
C GLY A 541 3.13 50.82 -23.15
N MET A 542 1.82 50.92 -22.88
CA MET A 542 1.02 52.12 -23.14
C MET A 542 1.28 53.26 -22.12
N GLY A 543 2.10 53.02 -21.10
CA GLY A 543 2.49 54.00 -20.09
C GLY A 543 1.54 54.09 -18.89
N TYR A 544 0.72 53.07 -18.64
CA TYR A 544 -0.15 53.01 -17.46
C TYR A 544 0.47 52.16 -16.35
N ARG A 545 0.27 52.56 -15.09
CA ARG A 545 0.66 51.77 -13.91
C ARG A 545 -0.36 50.66 -13.69
N VAL A 546 0.01 49.43 -14.03
CA VAL A 546 -0.84 48.25 -13.89
C VAL A 546 -0.49 47.46 -12.62
N ALA A 547 -1.48 46.81 -12.00
CA ALA A 547 -1.27 45.84 -10.93
C ALA A 547 -2.14 44.59 -11.17
N ILE A 548 -1.62 43.42 -10.80
CA ILE A 548 -2.37 42.16 -10.87
C ILE A 548 -2.94 41.81 -9.49
N LEU A 549 -4.23 41.48 -9.47
CA LEU A 549 -4.97 41.03 -8.29
C LEU A 549 -5.36 39.56 -8.46
N ASN A 550 -4.62 38.66 -7.79
CA ASN A 550 -4.90 37.23 -7.77
C ASN A 550 -5.61 36.82 -6.46
N ARG A 551 -6.31 35.68 -6.48
CA ARG A 551 -7.01 35.16 -5.29
C ARG A 551 -6.07 34.63 -4.21
N GLY A 552 -4.89 34.13 -4.60
CA GLY A 552 -4.04 33.30 -3.74
C GLY A 552 -4.60 31.89 -3.56
N TYR A 553 -5.07 31.25 -4.64
CA TYR A 553 -5.58 29.88 -4.56
C TYR A 553 -4.45 28.92 -4.17
N ARG A 554 -4.67 28.08 -3.13
CA ARG A 554 -3.67 27.20 -2.49
C ARG A 554 -2.45 27.86 -1.86
N ALA A 555 -2.40 29.20 -1.81
CA ALA A 555 -1.36 29.94 -1.09
C ALA A 555 -1.36 29.58 0.41
N LYS A 556 -0.18 29.40 1.01
CA LYS A 556 -0.06 29.28 2.48
C LYS A 556 -0.28 30.61 3.20
N TRP A 557 -0.09 31.73 2.50
CA TRP A 557 -0.29 33.06 3.05
C TRP A 557 -1.72 33.28 3.59
N ARG A 558 -1.82 33.94 4.74
CA ARG A 558 -3.07 34.26 5.44
C ARG A 558 -3.08 35.75 5.79
N GLY A 559 -4.05 36.49 5.28
CA GLY A 559 -4.25 37.90 5.59
C GLY A 559 -5.27 38.55 4.66
N GLU A 560 -5.33 39.89 4.67
CA GLU A 560 -6.21 40.65 3.77
C GLU A 560 -5.53 41.05 2.45
N VAL A 561 -4.24 41.44 2.49
CA VAL A 561 -3.42 41.75 1.30
C VAL A 561 -2.03 41.13 1.43
N GLY A 562 -1.67 40.26 0.49
CA GLY A 562 -0.33 39.70 0.35
C GLY A 562 0.36 40.30 -0.87
N ILE A 563 1.58 40.79 -0.71
CA ILE A 563 2.39 41.33 -1.81
C ILE A 563 3.29 40.20 -2.28
N VAL A 564 3.07 39.70 -3.49
CA VAL A 564 3.94 38.67 -4.10
C VAL A 564 5.14 39.33 -4.77
N SER A 565 4.90 40.44 -5.48
CA SER A 565 5.92 41.33 -6.04
C SER A 565 5.47 42.78 -5.89
N ASP A 566 6.43 43.67 -5.60
CA ASP A 566 6.23 45.12 -5.60
C ASP A 566 6.52 45.78 -6.97
N GLY A 567 6.73 44.99 -8.02
CA GLY A 567 7.13 45.50 -9.33
C GLY A 567 8.62 45.82 -9.43
N HIS A 568 9.43 45.34 -8.47
CA HIS A 568 10.90 45.34 -8.56
C HIS A 568 11.52 44.07 -7.96
N THR A 569 10.92 43.56 -6.89
CA THR A 569 11.44 42.43 -6.10
C THR A 569 10.33 41.46 -5.73
N LEU A 570 10.61 40.17 -5.85
CA LEU A 570 9.76 39.10 -5.34
C LEU A 570 9.82 39.11 -3.80
N LYS A 571 8.66 39.21 -3.15
CA LYS A 571 8.50 39.24 -1.69
C LYS A 571 8.06 37.90 -1.11
N MET A 572 7.53 37.01 -1.94
CA MET A 572 7.05 35.69 -1.55
C MET A 572 7.61 34.63 -2.49
N ASP A 573 7.81 33.43 -1.97
CA ASP A 573 8.11 32.24 -2.76
C ASP A 573 6.81 31.59 -3.30
N ALA A 574 6.96 30.58 -4.17
CA ALA A 574 5.83 29.86 -4.76
C ALA A 574 4.92 29.22 -3.71
N GLU A 575 5.49 28.67 -2.63
CA GLU A 575 4.74 27.99 -1.58
C GLU A 575 3.86 28.98 -0.78
N THR A 576 4.38 30.17 -0.50
CA THR A 576 3.67 31.22 0.23
C THR A 576 2.63 31.91 -0.65
N ALA A 577 2.97 32.25 -1.88
CA ALA A 577 2.13 33.01 -2.81
C ALA A 577 1.08 32.18 -3.56
N GLY A 578 1.33 30.88 -3.71
CA GLY A 578 0.65 30.01 -4.67
C GLY A 578 1.26 30.11 -6.08
N ASP A 579 1.28 28.97 -6.79
CA ASP A 579 1.99 28.78 -8.07
C ASP A 579 1.70 29.87 -9.10
N GLU A 580 0.43 30.19 -9.31
CA GLU A 580 -0.02 31.10 -10.37
C GLU A 580 0.39 32.54 -10.09
N ALA A 581 0.26 32.99 -8.84
CA ALA A 581 0.62 34.34 -8.45
C ALA A 581 2.14 34.55 -8.47
N PHE A 582 2.91 33.55 -8.00
CA PHE A 582 4.37 33.58 -8.07
C PHE A 582 4.87 33.58 -9.52
N MET A 583 4.29 32.75 -10.39
CA MET A 583 4.63 32.72 -11.81
C MET A 583 4.36 34.07 -12.48
N LEU A 584 3.19 34.69 -12.27
CA LEU A 584 2.88 36.03 -12.78
C LEU A 584 3.89 37.07 -12.33
N ALA A 585 4.21 37.08 -11.03
CA ALA A 585 5.16 38.00 -10.44
C ALA A 585 6.55 37.88 -11.06
N LYS A 586 6.97 36.66 -11.40
CA LYS A 586 8.28 36.39 -12.01
C LYS A 586 8.35 36.82 -13.48
N HIS A 587 7.26 36.69 -14.23
CA HIS A 587 7.19 37.12 -15.64
C HIS A 587 6.97 38.62 -15.83
N LEU A 588 6.58 39.33 -14.77
CA LEU A 588 6.25 40.75 -14.80
C LEU A 588 7.07 41.51 -13.76
N PRO A 589 8.39 41.65 -13.99
CA PRO A 589 9.28 42.28 -13.03
C PRO A 589 8.85 43.71 -12.68
N ASP A 590 8.21 44.45 -13.60
CA ASP A 590 7.80 45.85 -13.45
C ASP A 590 6.33 46.04 -13.01
N VAL A 591 5.62 44.96 -12.69
CA VAL A 591 4.19 45.00 -12.34
C VAL A 591 3.97 44.43 -10.94
N PRO A 592 3.40 45.20 -10.00
CA PRO A 592 3.00 44.68 -8.71
C PRO A 592 1.99 43.54 -8.84
N VAL A 593 2.22 42.45 -8.10
CA VAL A 593 1.32 41.29 -8.04
C VAL A 593 0.90 41.08 -6.59
N LEU A 594 -0.41 41.15 -6.35
CA LEU A 594 -1.01 41.05 -5.03
C LEU A 594 -1.97 39.86 -4.96
N ILE A 595 -2.01 39.19 -3.82
CA ILE A 595 -2.94 38.10 -3.51
C ILE A 595 -3.90 38.50 -2.40
N GLY A 596 -5.17 38.11 -2.54
CA GLY A 596 -6.15 38.23 -1.48
C GLY A 596 -7.57 37.78 -1.86
N PRO A 597 -8.35 37.29 -0.88
CA PRO A 597 -9.69 36.79 -1.16
C PRO A 597 -10.67 37.90 -1.59
N LYS A 598 -10.50 39.12 -1.09
CA LYS A 598 -11.35 40.30 -1.40
C LYS A 598 -10.60 41.25 -2.34
N ARG A 599 -10.89 41.21 -3.64
CA ARG A 599 -10.15 42.00 -4.65
C ARG A 599 -10.32 43.51 -4.47
N ALA A 600 -11.43 43.96 -3.89
CA ALA A 600 -11.62 45.38 -3.58
C ALA A 600 -10.64 45.89 -2.50
N VAL A 601 -10.16 45.03 -1.60
CA VAL A 601 -9.18 45.41 -0.57
C VAL A 601 -7.78 45.42 -1.17
N THR A 602 -7.40 44.36 -1.91
CA THR A 602 -6.11 44.30 -2.60
C THR A 602 -5.97 45.38 -3.67
N GLY A 603 -7.06 45.71 -4.36
CA GLY A 603 -7.09 46.79 -5.35
C GLY A 603 -6.90 48.17 -4.73
N ARG A 604 -7.58 48.49 -3.62
CA ARG A 604 -7.33 49.74 -2.87
C ARG A 604 -5.89 49.84 -2.41
N TYR A 605 -5.35 48.75 -1.87
CA TYR A 605 -3.95 48.70 -1.47
C TYR A 605 -3.01 48.98 -2.65
N ALA A 606 -3.27 48.37 -3.82
CA ALA A 606 -2.46 48.59 -5.02
C ALA A 606 -2.48 50.04 -5.51
N ILE A 607 -3.64 50.72 -5.39
CA ILE A 607 -3.77 52.14 -5.72
C ILE A 607 -3.00 53.00 -4.73
N GLU A 608 -3.20 52.77 -3.43
CA GLU A 608 -2.61 53.58 -2.35
C GLU A 608 -1.08 53.45 -2.27
N HIS A 609 -0.53 52.25 -2.50
CA HIS A 609 0.88 51.96 -2.26
C HIS A 609 1.73 51.85 -3.53
N PHE A 610 1.11 51.49 -4.66
CA PHE A 610 1.81 51.35 -5.95
C PHE A 610 1.29 52.31 -7.02
N GLY A 611 0.33 53.17 -6.70
CA GLY A 611 -0.23 54.14 -7.64
C GLY A 611 -0.93 53.51 -8.84
N ALA A 612 -1.47 52.28 -8.68
CA ALA A 612 -2.07 51.53 -9.77
C ALA A 612 -3.24 52.28 -10.43
N GLU A 613 -3.12 52.53 -11.74
CA GLU A 613 -4.14 53.12 -12.60
C GLU A 613 -5.04 52.06 -13.24
N VAL A 614 -4.50 50.84 -13.39
CA VAL A 614 -5.22 49.69 -13.95
C VAL A 614 -5.02 48.47 -13.03
N ALA A 615 -6.11 47.79 -12.68
CA ALA A 615 -6.09 46.55 -11.93
C ALA A 615 -6.61 45.39 -12.80
N ILE A 616 -5.80 44.34 -12.96
CA ILE A 616 -6.18 43.12 -13.69
C ILE A 616 -6.50 42.02 -12.68
N LEU A 617 -7.74 41.51 -12.70
CA LEU A 617 -8.16 40.38 -11.89
C LEU A 617 -7.89 39.07 -12.65
N ASP A 618 -6.96 38.28 -12.13
CA ASP A 618 -6.74 36.91 -12.61
C ASP A 618 -7.77 35.97 -11.96
N ASP A 619 -8.62 35.35 -12.78
CA ASP A 619 -9.81 34.57 -12.38
C ASP A 619 -10.90 35.43 -11.67
N GLY A 620 -11.30 36.51 -12.33
CA GLY A 620 -12.24 37.54 -11.84
C GLY A 620 -13.71 37.38 -12.25
N TYR A 621 -14.05 36.56 -13.25
CA TYR A 621 -15.39 36.54 -13.86
C TYR A 621 -16.55 36.20 -12.90
N GLN A 622 -16.28 35.36 -11.89
CA GLN A 622 -17.22 35.02 -10.81
C GLN A 622 -17.18 36.02 -9.62
N HIS A 623 -16.25 36.97 -9.60
CA HIS A 623 -16.02 37.91 -8.49
C HIS A 623 -16.90 39.15 -8.60
N TRP A 624 -18.22 38.96 -8.61
CA TRP A 624 -19.22 40.01 -8.86
C TRP A 624 -19.27 41.14 -7.81
N GLN A 625 -18.56 40.95 -6.69
CA GLN A 625 -18.49 41.90 -5.58
C GLN A 625 -17.71 43.16 -5.94
N LEU A 626 -16.83 43.08 -6.94
CA LEU A 626 -16.11 44.22 -7.47
C LEU A 626 -16.72 44.61 -8.82
N GLU A 627 -16.90 45.91 -9.06
CA GLU A 627 -17.29 46.43 -10.35
C GLU A 627 -16.11 46.42 -11.32
N ARG A 628 -16.39 46.09 -12.59
CA ARG A 628 -15.40 45.93 -13.66
C ARG A 628 -15.73 46.92 -14.76
N ASP A 629 -14.70 47.55 -15.31
CA ASP A 629 -14.83 48.38 -16.51
C ASP A 629 -14.75 47.54 -17.78
N MET A 630 -14.12 46.36 -17.70
CA MET A 630 -14.05 45.40 -18.79
C MET A 630 -14.02 43.96 -18.27
N ASP A 631 -14.93 43.12 -18.74
CA ASP A 631 -14.95 41.67 -18.50
C ASP A 631 -14.51 40.91 -19.76
N ILE A 632 -13.37 40.24 -19.69
CA ILE A 632 -12.84 39.38 -20.74
C ILE A 632 -13.09 37.92 -20.38
N LEU A 633 -13.96 37.28 -21.16
CA LEU A 633 -14.29 35.87 -21.06
C LEU A 633 -13.34 35.03 -21.93
N LEU A 634 -12.60 34.13 -21.31
CA LEU A 634 -11.74 33.16 -21.99
C LEU A 634 -12.49 31.85 -22.24
N VAL A 635 -12.48 31.38 -23.49
CA VAL A 635 -13.05 30.10 -23.90
C VAL A 635 -11.96 29.24 -24.56
N ASP A 636 -11.68 28.06 -23.99
CA ASP A 636 -10.71 27.11 -24.55
C ASP A 636 -11.32 26.42 -25.80
N ALA A 637 -10.71 26.64 -26.97
CA ALA A 637 -11.17 26.09 -28.24
C ALA A 637 -10.95 24.57 -28.37
N VAL A 638 -10.11 23.97 -27.51
CA VAL A 638 -9.91 22.52 -27.44
C VAL A 638 -11.02 21.86 -26.61
N ASN A 639 -11.44 22.50 -25.51
CA ASN A 639 -12.48 21.98 -24.61
C ASN A 639 -13.67 22.93 -24.50
N VAL A 640 -14.37 23.09 -25.62
CA VAL A 640 -15.50 24.03 -25.77
C VAL A 640 -16.61 23.72 -24.76
N PHE A 641 -16.79 24.61 -23.78
CA PHE A 641 -17.79 24.54 -22.69
C PHE A 641 -17.82 23.21 -21.90
N GLY A 642 -16.78 22.38 -22.01
CA GLY A 642 -16.66 21.08 -21.36
C GLY A 642 -17.71 20.05 -21.79
N ASN A 643 -18.48 19.54 -20.82
CA ASN A 643 -19.55 18.56 -21.07
C ASN A 643 -20.95 19.17 -21.11
N GLY A 644 -21.06 20.51 -21.08
CA GLY A 644 -22.34 21.24 -21.18
C GLY A 644 -23.19 21.27 -19.91
N TYR A 645 -22.75 20.66 -18.81
CA TYR A 645 -23.48 20.68 -17.53
C TYR A 645 -22.78 21.55 -16.48
N LEU A 646 -23.57 22.11 -15.56
CA LEU A 646 -23.09 22.81 -14.38
C LEU A 646 -22.51 21.86 -13.34
N LEU A 647 -21.63 22.38 -12.47
CA LEU A 647 -21.16 21.67 -11.29
C LEU A 647 -22.34 21.22 -10.41
N PRO A 648 -22.32 20.02 -9.80
CA PRO A 648 -21.26 19.00 -9.86
C PRO A 648 -21.43 17.98 -11.01
N ARG A 649 -22.41 18.12 -11.90
CA ARG A 649 -22.61 17.18 -13.02
C ARG A 649 -21.58 17.35 -14.13
N GLY A 650 -21.16 18.59 -14.33
CA GLY A 650 -20.25 18.99 -15.38
C GLY A 650 -19.27 20.05 -14.95
N THR A 651 -18.61 20.65 -15.92
CA THR A 651 -17.48 21.55 -15.71
C THR A 651 -17.87 23.03 -15.70
N LEU A 652 -19.12 23.39 -16.00
CA LEU A 652 -19.55 24.78 -16.00
C LEU A 652 -19.67 25.32 -14.57
N ARG A 653 -18.99 26.45 -14.30
CA ARG A 653 -19.07 27.23 -13.05
C ARG A 653 -20.31 28.13 -13.02
N GLU A 654 -20.78 28.51 -14.20
CA GLU A 654 -21.94 29.39 -14.40
C GLU A 654 -22.71 28.94 -15.65
N PRO A 655 -24.03 29.22 -15.74
CA PRO A 655 -24.81 28.98 -16.95
C PRO A 655 -24.25 29.75 -18.14
N LEU A 656 -24.38 29.19 -19.36
CA LEU A 656 -23.91 29.87 -20.57
C LEU A 656 -24.64 31.18 -20.84
N SER A 657 -25.85 31.37 -20.32
CA SER A 657 -26.55 32.65 -20.40
C SER A 657 -25.82 33.81 -19.72
N HIS A 658 -24.91 33.53 -18.77
CA HIS A 658 -24.14 34.56 -18.06
C HIS A 658 -22.98 35.14 -18.88
N ILE A 659 -22.70 34.59 -20.06
CA ILE A 659 -21.69 35.14 -20.97
C ILE A 659 -22.12 36.47 -21.61
N ASP A 660 -23.41 36.82 -21.48
CA ASP A 660 -23.98 38.12 -21.86
C ASP A 660 -23.25 39.30 -21.22
N ARG A 661 -22.56 39.08 -20.10
CA ARG A 661 -21.80 40.11 -19.37
C ARG A 661 -20.41 40.40 -19.91
N ALA A 662 -19.89 39.58 -20.82
CA ALA A 662 -18.52 39.76 -21.31
C ALA A 662 -18.45 40.88 -22.36
N ASP A 663 -17.54 41.83 -22.19
CA ASP A 663 -17.24 42.81 -23.22
C ASP A 663 -16.40 42.20 -24.35
N VAL A 664 -15.60 41.18 -23.99
CA VAL A 664 -14.70 40.49 -24.92
C VAL A 664 -14.78 38.97 -24.69
N CYS A 665 -14.95 38.21 -25.77
CA CYS A 665 -14.78 36.76 -25.82
C CYS A 665 -13.44 36.43 -26.46
N LEU A 666 -12.47 35.97 -25.67
CA LEU A 666 -11.16 35.52 -26.12
C LEU A 666 -11.17 34.01 -26.29
N MET A 667 -11.19 33.53 -27.54
CA MET A 667 -11.01 32.13 -27.87
C MET A 667 -9.53 31.78 -27.81
N THR A 668 -9.16 30.88 -26.89
CA THR A 668 -7.77 30.48 -26.69
C THR A 668 -7.47 29.15 -27.37
N LYS A 669 -6.21 28.99 -27.83
CA LYS A 669 -5.69 27.76 -28.48
C LYS A 669 -6.43 27.39 -29.76
N VAL A 670 -6.78 28.40 -30.57
CA VAL A 670 -7.54 28.20 -31.81
C VAL A 670 -6.77 27.33 -32.83
N ASP A 671 -5.44 27.32 -32.74
CA ASP A 671 -4.53 26.49 -33.53
C ASP A 671 -4.67 24.98 -33.23
N GLN A 672 -5.16 24.62 -32.04
CA GLN A 672 -5.37 23.23 -31.60
C GLN A 672 -6.84 22.81 -31.66
N ALA A 673 -7.73 23.68 -32.15
CA ALA A 673 -9.16 23.46 -32.12
C ALA A 673 -9.59 22.36 -33.10
N ALA A 674 -10.55 21.52 -32.68
CA ALA A 674 -11.16 20.56 -33.58
C ALA A 674 -11.97 21.27 -34.70
N PRO A 675 -12.11 20.68 -35.91
CA PRO A 675 -12.93 21.26 -36.97
C PRO A 675 -14.34 21.62 -36.48
N GLY A 676 -14.76 22.87 -36.72
CA GLY A 676 -16.07 23.40 -36.30
C GLY A 676 -16.16 23.94 -34.87
N ALA A 677 -15.14 23.73 -34.02
CA ALA A 677 -15.15 24.21 -32.63
C ALA A 677 -15.19 25.74 -32.53
N ILE A 678 -14.38 26.44 -33.34
CA ILE A 678 -14.34 27.91 -33.39
C ILE A 678 -15.71 28.48 -33.77
N GLN A 679 -16.33 27.92 -34.81
CA GLN A 679 -17.66 28.32 -35.27
C GLN A 679 -18.71 28.10 -34.18
N HIS A 680 -18.65 26.98 -33.47
CA HIS A 680 -19.57 26.69 -32.37
C HIS A 680 -19.42 27.67 -31.19
N ILE A 681 -18.19 28.04 -30.82
CA ILE A 681 -17.95 29.08 -29.80
C ILE A 681 -18.53 30.41 -30.27
N TRP A 682 -18.28 30.77 -31.54
CA TRP A 682 -18.76 32.01 -32.13
C TRP A 682 -20.29 32.11 -32.08
N GLU A 683 -20.99 31.08 -32.55
CA GLU A 683 -22.46 31.01 -32.55
C GLU A 683 -23.04 31.03 -31.13
N THR A 684 -22.42 30.29 -30.21
CA THR A 684 -22.86 30.26 -28.81
C THR A 684 -22.70 31.62 -28.17
N PHE A 685 -21.55 32.28 -28.32
CA PHE A 685 -21.33 33.62 -27.77
C PHE A 685 -22.32 34.63 -28.35
N ARG A 686 -22.51 34.64 -29.67
CA ARG A 686 -23.46 35.54 -30.34
C ARG A 686 -24.91 35.29 -29.97
N SER A 687 -25.29 34.06 -29.59
CA SER A 687 -26.64 33.76 -29.12
C SER A 687 -27.01 34.49 -27.80
N TYR A 688 -26.02 34.88 -27.01
CA TYR A 688 -26.21 35.57 -25.73
C TYR A 688 -25.69 37.02 -25.72
N ASN A 689 -24.72 37.35 -26.57
CA ASN A 689 -24.09 38.67 -26.63
C ASN A 689 -23.83 39.13 -28.08
N GLN A 690 -24.62 40.10 -28.54
CA GLN A 690 -24.53 40.64 -29.90
C GLN A 690 -23.41 41.67 -30.07
N ASP A 691 -23.05 42.40 -29.01
CA ASP A 691 -22.18 43.58 -29.09
C ASP A 691 -20.73 43.30 -28.70
N GLY A 692 -20.47 42.25 -27.91
CA GLY A 692 -19.14 41.92 -27.42
C GLY A 692 -18.12 41.63 -28.53
N LEU A 693 -16.87 42.02 -28.30
CA LEU A 693 -15.77 41.73 -29.23
C LEU A 693 -15.39 40.25 -29.15
N ILE A 694 -14.97 39.68 -30.28
CA ILE A 694 -14.47 38.30 -30.34
C ILE A 694 -13.02 38.35 -30.81
N LEU A 695 -12.13 37.78 -29.99
CA LEU A 695 -10.72 37.61 -30.30
C LEU A 695 -10.35 36.14 -30.41
N GLU A 696 -9.34 35.88 -31.22
CA GLU A 696 -8.69 34.59 -31.32
C GLU A 696 -7.24 34.71 -30.82
N SER A 697 -6.78 33.72 -30.06
CA SER A 697 -5.38 33.65 -29.64
C SER A 697 -4.81 32.24 -29.76
N ILE A 698 -3.52 32.21 -30.09
CA ILE A 698 -2.72 31.00 -30.16
C ILE A 698 -1.69 30.99 -29.04
N HIS A 699 -1.29 29.79 -28.62
CA HIS A 699 -0.19 29.60 -27.67
C HIS A 699 1.04 29.17 -28.45
N GLN A 700 1.97 30.09 -28.67
CA GLN A 700 3.15 29.83 -29.48
C GLN A 700 4.35 29.47 -28.59
N PRO A 701 4.95 28.28 -28.75
CA PRO A 701 6.19 27.94 -28.08
C PRO A 701 7.33 28.80 -28.63
N ARG A 702 8.07 29.47 -27.74
CA ARG A 702 9.17 30.36 -28.12
C ARG A 702 10.52 29.69 -28.04
N GLN A 703 10.80 29.07 -26.89
CA GLN A 703 12.11 28.52 -26.56
C GLN A 703 11.99 27.48 -25.43
N PHE A 704 13.04 26.70 -25.26
CA PHE A 704 13.23 25.82 -24.11
C PHE A 704 14.33 26.39 -23.21
N VAL A 705 13.98 26.80 -22.00
CA VAL A 705 14.93 27.35 -21.03
C VAL A 705 15.34 26.23 -20.09
N ARG A 706 16.63 26.07 -19.75
CA ARG A 706 17.01 25.08 -18.73
C ARG A 706 16.36 25.46 -17.40
N LEU A 707 15.97 24.45 -16.61
CA LEU A 707 15.31 24.67 -15.33
C LEU A 707 16.12 25.56 -14.37
N SER A 708 17.45 25.38 -14.31
CA SER A 708 18.35 26.22 -13.51
C SER A 708 18.26 27.69 -13.95
N ASP A 709 18.35 27.92 -15.25
CA ASP A 709 18.43 29.25 -15.84
C ASP A 709 17.08 29.95 -15.71
N TRP A 710 15.98 29.23 -15.98
CA TRP A 710 14.61 29.70 -15.76
C TRP A 710 14.35 30.03 -14.29
N TYR A 711 14.98 29.32 -13.35
CA TYR A 711 14.83 29.60 -11.93
C TYR A 711 15.56 30.88 -11.49
N GLU A 712 16.75 31.15 -12.04
CA GLU A 712 17.53 32.36 -11.75
C GLU A 712 16.98 33.60 -12.48
N ASP A 713 16.75 33.48 -13.79
CA ASP A 713 16.24 34.56 -14.64
C ASP A 713 15.37 33.98 -15.77
N ILE A 714 14.09 34.34 -15.80
CA ILE A 714 13.17 33.92 -16.88
C ILE A 714 13.62 34.49 -18.24
N GLY A 715 14.30 35.64 -18.24
CA GLY A 715 14.88 36.26 -19.43
C GLY A 715 16.17 35.61 -19.91
N ALA A 716 16.74 34.65 -19.16
CA ALA A 716 17.91 33.90 -19.59
C ALA A 716 17.58 33.18 -20.91
N GLY A 717 18.40 33.43 -21.93
CA GLY A 717 18.19 32.85 -23.26
C GLY A 717 18.03 31.33 -23.21
N GLY A 718 17.00 30.82 -23.84
CA GLY A 718 16.78 29.39 -24.02
C GLY A 718 17.34 28.89 -25.36
N ILE A 719 17.23 27.58 -25.58
CA ILE A 719 17.46 27.03 -26.92
C ILE A 719 16.21 27.25 -27.78
N PRO A 720 16.37 27.58 -29.08
CA PRO A 720 15.25 27.67 -30.01
C PRO A 720 14.44 26.38 -30.08
N VAL A 721 13.14 26.49 -30.36
CA VAL A 721 12.26 25.31 -30.45
C VAL A 721 12.72 24.29 -31.50
N THR A 722 13.38 24.75 -32.57
CA THR A 722 13.95 23.92 -33.63
C THR A 722 15.07 23.00 -33.15
N GLU A 723 15.78 23.34 -32.07
CA GLU A 723 16.84 22.49 -31.53
C GLU A 723 16.32 21.27 -30.75
N MET A 724 15.02 21.22 -30.45
CA MET A 724 14.38 20.08 -29.79
C MET A 724 13.70 19.12 -30.77
N GLU A 725 13.61 19.49 -32.05
CA GLU A 725 13.04 18.65 -33.10
C GLU A 725 13.82 17.33 -33.22
N GLY A 726 13.11 16.21 -33.23
CA GLY A 726 13.67 14.86 -33.31
C GLY A 726 14.34 14.34 -32.03
N LYS A 727 14.48 15.17 -30.98
CA LYS A 727 15.06 14.71 -29.71
C LYS A 727 14.09 13.84 -28.93
N LYS A 728 14.64 12.81 -28.29
CA LYS A 728 13.90 11.94 -27.38
C LYS A 728 13.72 12.58 -26.02
N VAL A 729 12.48 12.80 -25.59
CA VAL A 729 12.19 13.49 -24.32
C VAL A 729 11.25 12.72 -23.41
N LEU A 730 11.38 12.98 -22.11
CA LEU A 730 10.36 12.67 -21.12
C LEU A 730 9.56 13.94 -20.81
N ALA A 731 8.24 13.92 -21.01
CA ALA A 731 7.36 15.05 -20.71
C ALA A 731 6.87 14.96 -19.24
N LEU A 732 7.08 16.01 -18.45
CA LEU A 732 6.65 16.13 -17.06
C LEU A 732 5.55 17.20 -16.95
N SER A 733 4.40 16.87 -16.37
CA SER A 733 3.35 17.88 -16.16
C SER A 733 2.40 17.58 -15.01
N ALA A 734 1.94 18.64 -14.35
CA ALA A 734 0.87 18.62 -13.35
C ALA A 734 -0.07 19.82 -13.55
N ILE A 735 -0.56 19.94 -14.79
CA ILE A 735 -1.50 20.97 -15.25
C ILE A 735 -2.89 20.38 -15.52
N GLY A 736 -3.91 21.24 -15.55
CA GLY A 736 -5.30 20.81 -15.80
C GLY A 736 -5.60 20.18 -17.16
N ASN A 737 -4.74 20.38 -18.18
CA ASN A 737 -4.86 19.70 -19.48
C ASN A 737 -3.47 19.26 -20.02
N PRO A 738 -2.93 18.12 -19.52
CA PRO A 738 -1.62 17.61 -19.95
C PRO A 738 -1.55 17.26 -21.44
N ALA A 739 -2.69 16.88 -22.05
CA ALA A 739 -2.73 16.49 -23.45
C ALA A 739 -2.41 17.66 -24.40
N SER A 740 -2.83 18.88 -24.05
CA SER A 740 -2.50 20.09 -24.84
C SER A 740 -0.99 20.39 -24.80
N PHE A 741 -0.34 20.20 -23.65
CA PHE A 741 1.12 20.34 -23.54
C PHE A 741 1.87 19.28 -24.37
N GLU A 742 1.43 18.02 -24.31
CA GLU A 742 2.02 16.95 -25.12
C GLU A 742 1.81 17.18 -26.63
N GLN A 743 0.64 17.67 -27.02
CA GLN A 743 0.35 18.02 -28.42
C GLN A 743 1.30 19.13 -28.89
N THR A 744 1.50 20.17 -28.07
CA THR A 744 2.48 21.23 -28.38
C THR A 744 3.88 20.69 -28.60
N LEU A 745 4.36 19.74 -27.78
CA LEU A 745 5.67 19.11 -28.01
C LEU A 745 5.70 18.27 -29.29
N ALA A 746 4.63 17.54 -29.58
CA ALA A 746 4.51 16.73 -30.79
C ALA A 746 4.49 17.60 -32.06
N ASP A 747 3.80 18.75 -32.03
CA ASP A 747 3.72 19.69 -33.16
C ASP A 747 5.07 20.37 -33.46
N LEU A 748 5.95 20.47 -32.46
CA LEU A 748 7.34 20.90 -32.61
C LEU A 748 8.28 19.78 -33.12
N GLY A 749 7.75 18.59 -33.42
CA GLY A 749 8.53 17.45 -33.89
C GLY A 749 9.37 16.76 -32.82
N VAL A 750 9.07 16.99 -31.53
CA VAL A 750 9.79 16.35 -30.41
C VAL A 750 9.32 14.90 -30.23
N GLU A 751 10.24 13.95 -30.06
CA GLU A 751 9.90 12.54 -29.84
C GLU A 751 9.64 12.28 -28.35
N ILE A 752 8.37 12.29 -27.93
CA ILE A 752 7.98 11.99 -26.54
C ILE A 752 8.08 10.48 -26.28
N VAL A 753 9.08 10.07 -25.49
CA VAL A 753 9.32 8.67 -25.10
C VAL A 753 8.41 8.24 -23.94
N GLU A 754 8.21 9.10 -22.95
CA GLU A 754 7.29 8.87 -21.83
C GLU A 754 6.69 10.20 -21.35
N SER A 755 5.42 10.17 -20.91
CA SER A 755 4.76 11.31 -20.26
C SER A 755 4.44 10.97 -18.80
N MET A 756 5.09 11.67 -17.87
CA MET A 756 4.82 11.61 -16.45
C MET A 756 3.81 12.69 -16.06
N ARG A 757 2.55 12.27 -15.87
CA ARG A 757 1.44 13.16 -15.51
C ARG A 757 1.13 13.05 -14.02
N TYR A 758 1.06 14.18 -13.35
CA TYR A 758 0.67 14.34 -11.96
C TYR A 758 -0.67 15.08 -11.86
N PRO A 759 -1.40 15.00 -10.73
CA PRO A 759 -2.63 15.76 -10.52
C PRO A 759 -2.41 17.28 -10.67
N ASP A 760 -3.40 18.02 -11.18
CA ASP A 760 -3.29 19.47 -11.33
C ASP A 760 -2.91 20.14 -9.98
N HIS A 761 -1.92 21.05 -10.04
CA HIS A 761 -1.30 21.69 -8.86
C HIS A 761 -0.61 20.70 -7.89
N HIS A 762 0.02 19.63 -8.39
CA HIS A 762 0.88 18.76 -7.59
C HIS A 762 2.23 19.43 -7.30
N ASP A 763 2.62 19.47 -6.01
CA ASP A 763 3.94 19.90 -5.54
C ASP A 763 4.94 18.74 -5.67
N TYR A 764 6.05 18.95 -6.39
CA TYR A 764 7.04 17.89 -6.59
C TYR A 764 7.92 17.77 -5.34
N ASP A 765 7.98 16.57 -4.73
CA ASP A 765 8.96 16.30 -3.68
C ASP A 765 10.28 15.74 -4.27
N GLU A 766 11.32 15.61 -3.45
CA GLU A 766 12.61 15.06 -3.89
C GLU A 766 12.50 13.64 -4.45
N ARG A 767 11.54 12.84 -3.95
CA ARG A 767 11.33 11.46 -4.41
C ARG A 767 10.62 11.43 -5.75
N ASP A 768 9.68 12.34 -5.99
CA ASP A 768 9.04 12.53 -7.28
C ASP A 768 10.10 12.86 -8.33
N MET A 769 10.96 13.84 -8.05
CA MET A 769 12.02 14.24 -8.97
C MET A 769 13.07 13.14 -9.15
N ALA A 770 13.42 12.39 -8.09
CA ALA A 770 14.29 11.22 -8.21
C ALA A 770 13.68 10.12 -9.09
N GLU A 771 12.36 9.89 -9.01
CA GLU A 771 11.68 8.95 -9.91
C GLU A 771 11.71 9.45 -11.36
N VAL A 772 11.43 10.73 -11.61
CA VAL A 772 11.49 11.34 -12.94
C VAL A 772 12.88 11.18 -13.56
N LEU A 773 13.92 11.49 -12.80
CA LEU A 773 15.31 11.39 -13.26
C LEU A 773 15.71 9.93 -13.52
N TYR A 774 15.38 9.02 -12.60
CA TYR A 774 15.65 7.58 -12.78
C TYR A 774 14.96 7.04 -14.04
N ARG A 775 13.72 7.47 -14.31
CA ARG A 775 12.98 7.10 -15.52
C ARG A 775 13.65 7.63 -16.78
N ALA A 776 14.00 8.91 -16.78
CA ALA A 776 14.70 9.54 -17.90
C ALA A 776 16.00 8.80 -18.25
N GLU A 777 16.80 8.46 -17.23
CA GLU A 777 18.04 7.69 -17.42
C GLU A 777 17.80 6.27 -17.92
N THR A 778 16.82 5.57 -17.35
CA THR A 778 16.48 4.19 -17.74
C THR A 778 15.96 4.12 -19.18
N LEU A 779 15.22 5.14 -19.62
CA LEU A 779 14.69 5.23 -20.98
C LEU A 779 15.71 5.78 -21.99
N GLY A 780 16.83 6.32 -21.51
CA GLY A 780 17.85 6.92 -22.37
C GLY A 780 17.34 8.14 -23.13
N VAL A 781 16.47 8.95 -22.51
CA VAL A 781 16.00 10.20 -23.12
C VAL A 781 17.11 11.26 -23.09
N GLU A 782 17.08 12.17 -24.03
CA GLU A 782 18.06 13.25 -24.18
C GLU A 782 17.73 14.46 -23.31
N ALA A 783 16.45 14.64 -22.96
CA ALA A 783 15.99 15.73 -22.11
C ALA A 783 14.69 15.38 -21.36
N ILE A 784 14.46 16.06 -20.24
CA ILE A 784 13.15 16.13 -19.59
C ILE A 784 12.55 17.50 -19.94
N VAL A 785 11.29 17.54 -20.33
CA VAL A 785 10.58 18.79 -20.67
C VAL A 785 9.39 18.98 -19.75
N SER A 786 9.31 20.15 -19.10
CA SER A 786 8.26 20.53 -18.15
C SER A 786 7.60 21.85 -18.55
N THR A 787 6.47 22.18 -17.91
CA THR A 787 5.75 23.45 -18.10
C THR A 787 6.24 24.53 -17.13
N GLU A 788 6.01 25.82 -17.44
CA GLU A 788 6.36 26.93 -16.52
C GLU A 788 5.59 26.84 -15.20
N LYS A 789 4.31 26.44 -15.27
CA LYS A 789 3.48 26.20 -14.07
C LYS A 789 4.04 25.07 -13.22
N ASP A 790 4.72 24.10 -13.81
CA ASP A 790 5.36 23.01 -13.09
C ASP A 790 6.73 23.38 -12.54
N ALA A 791 7.49 24.21 -13.26
CA ALA A 791 8.82 24.65 -12.88
C ALA A 791 8.85 25.40 -11.52
N VAL A 792 7.82 26.20 -11.21
CA VAL A 792 7.72 26.89 -9.90
C VAL A 792 7.61 25.93 -8.70
N LYS A 793 7.20 24.68 -8.94
CA LYS A 793 6.95 23.68 -7.89
C LYS A 793 8.08 22.69 -7.72
N VAL A 794 9.16 22.82 -8.50
CA VAL A 794 10.34 21.95 -8.37
C VAL A 794 11.18 22.42 -7.19
N PRO A 795 11.62 21.54 -6.27
CA PRO A 795 12.44 21.92 -5.12
C PRO A 795 13.73 22.62 -5.54
N GLY A 796 14.10 23.69 -4.83
CA GLY A 796 15.29 24.49 -5.16
C GLY A 796 16.61 23.70 -5.19
N ASP A 797 16.72 22.63 -4.40
CA ASP A 797 17.91 21.77 -4.41
C ASP A 797 17.99 20.91 -5.67
N VAL A 798 16.84 20.51 -6.23
CA VAL A 798 16.77 19.83 -7.54
C VAL A 798 17.11 20.81 -8.66
N VAL A 799 16.66 22.05 -8.58
CA VAL A 799 16.98 23.10 -9.56
C VAL A 799 18.48 23.37 -9.63
N ARG A 800 19.16 23.47 -8.48
CA ARG A 800 20.59 23.80 -8.39
C ARG A 800 21.52 22.61 -8.70
N ALA A 801 20.99 21.39 -8.71
CA ALA A 801 21.76 20.20 -9.01
C ALA A 801 22.09 20.09 -10.51
N LYS A 802 23.33 19.70 -10.82
CA LYS A 802 23.75 19.43 -12.20
C LYS A 802 23.42 17.98 -12.57
N TRP A 803 22.31 17.81 -13.27
CA TRP A 803 21.86 16.52 -13.77
C TRP A 803 22.54 16.14 -15.08
N ARG A 804 22.74 14.84 -15.29
CA ARG A 804 23.27 14.31 -16.55
C ARG A 804 22.30 14.53 -17.71
N ILE A 805 21.01 14.35 -17.46
CA ILE A 805 19.94 14.65 -18.41
C ILE A 805 19.40 16.06 -18.08
N PRO A 806 19.45 17.02 -19.01
CA PRO A 806 18.96 18.37 -18.76
C PRO A 806 17.44 18.39 -18.61
N ILE A 807 16.96 19.22 -17.68
CA ILE A 807 15.54 19.54 -17.53
C ILE A 807 15.31 20.89 -18.19
N TYR A 808 14.39 20.94 -19.15
CA TYR A 808 13.96 22.13 -19.86
C TYR A 808 12.53 22.51 -19.48
N VAL A 809 12.28 23.81 -19.42
CA VAL A 809 10.96 24.42 -19.25
C VAL A 809 10.58 25.02 -20.60
N ILE A 810 9.43 24.63 -21.14
CA ILE A 810 8.92 25.22 -22.39
C ILE A 810 8.30 26.58 -22.08
N ALA A 811 8.83 27.65 -22.68
CA ALA A 811 8.27 28.98 -22.58
C ALA A 811 7.19 29.17 -23.65
N VAL A 812 5.97 29.50 -23.23
CA VAL A 812 4.82 29.65 -24.13
C VAL A 812 4.28 31.07 -24.05
N GLU A 813 4.13 31.72 -25.19
CA GLU A 813 3.57 33.07 -25.25
C GLU A 813 2.20 33.07 -25.94
N VAL A 814 1.29 33.90 -25.43
CA VAL A 814 0.00 34.15 -26.08
C VAL A 814 0.17 35.24 -27.12
N THR A 815 -0.25 34.95 -28.34
CA THR A 815 -0.33 35.94 -29.42
C THR A 815 -1.79 36.09 -29.83
N PHE A 816 -2.29 37.33 -29.80
CA PHE A 816 -3.61 37.65 -30.33
C PHE A 816 -3.54 37.70 -31.86
N GLN A 817 -4.48 37.04 -32.51
CA GLN A 817 -4.60 37.00 -33.95
C GLN A 817 -5.80 37.85 -34.39
N LYS A 818 -6.83 37.20 -34.91
CA LYS A 818 -8.03 37.86 -35.41
C LYS A 818 -8.72 38.64 -34.29
N GLY A 819 -9.03 39.90 -34.56
CA GLY A 819 -9.65 40.82 -33.61
C GLY A 819 -8.67 41.58 -32.71
N GLY A 820 -7.39 41.17 -32.63
CA GLY A 820 -6.38 41.75 -31.74
C GLY A 820 -6.28 43.28 -31.83
N ASP A 821 -6.11 43.82 -33.03
CA ASP A 821 -6.00 45.27 -33.26
C ASP A 821 -7.27 46.03 -32.85
N ALA A 822 -8.45 45.44 -33.08
CA ALA A 822 -9.72 46.06 -32.70
C ALA A 822 -9.84 46.12 -31.16
N PHE A 823 -9.46 45.06 -30.47
CA PHE A 823 -9.44 45.02 -29.01
C PHE A 823 -8.49 46.05 -28.40
N PHE A 824 -7.24 46.11 -28.86
CA PHE A 824 -6.29 47.08 -28.30
C PHE A 824 -6.72 48.53 -28.55
N ARG A 825 -7.30 48.85 -29.72
CA ARG A 825 -7.90 50.17 -29.96
C ARG A 825 -9.03 50.48 -28.98
N THR A 826 -9.94 49.53 -28.75
CA THR A 826 -11.04 49.71 -27.79
C THR A 826 -10.52 49.86 -26.36
N LEU A 827 -9.53 49.06 -25.97
CA LEU A 827 -8.89 49.13 -24.66
C LEU A 827 -8.23 50.50 -24.43
N GLU A 828 -7.45 51.00 -25.40
CA GLU A 828 -6.82 52.32 -25.33
C GLU A 828 -7.85 53.45 -25.19
N GLN A 829 -8.94 53.40 -25.98
CA GLN A 829 -10.02 54.39 -25.91
C GLN A 829 -10.70 54.41 -24.53
N GLN A 830 -11.02 53.23 -23.97
CA GLN A 830 -11.66 53.13 -22.66
C GLN A 830 -10.73 53.55 -21.52
N LEU A 831 -9.44 53.19 -21.59
CA LEU A 831 -8.43 53.64 -20.62
C LEU A 831 -8.27 55.16 -20.66
N ALA A 832 -8.17 55.75 -21.85
CA ALA A 832 -8.09 57.21 -22.01
C ALA A 832 -9.33 57.92 -21.47
N ALA A 833 -10.53 57.44 -21.81
CA ALA A 833 -11.79 58.02 -21.36
C ALA A 833 -11.94 58.03 -19.83
N LYS A 834 -11.50 56.98 -19.14
CA LYS A 834 -11.62 56.87 -17.68
C LYS A 834 -10.50 57.57 -16.92
N LEU A 835 -9.26 57.48 -17.40
CA LEU A 835 -8.06 57.90 -16.64
C LEU A 835 -7.44 59.22 -17.13
N ARG A 836 -7.75 59.66 -18.35
CA ARG A 836 -7.26 60.90 -18.96
C ARG A 836 -8.38 61.67 -19.67
N PRO A 837 -9.47 62.06 -18.96
CA PRO A 837 -10.63 62.70 -19.59
C PRO A 837 -10.34 64.06 -20.25
N GLU A 838 -9.21 64.70 -19.92
CA GLU A 838 -8.83 66.03 -20.42
C GLU A 838 -8.16 66.03 -21.82
N VAL A 839 -7.92 64.87 -22.43
CA VAL A 839 -7.24 64.74 -23.74
C VAL A 839 -8.24 64.56 -24.91
N ILE A 840 -9.55 64.46 -24.62
CA ILE A 840 -10.61 64.28 -25.62
C ILE A 840 -11.47 65.55 -25.70
N THR A 841 -10.87 66.65 -26.16
CA THR A 841 -11.58 67.83 -26.68
C THR A 841 -10.84 68.40 -27.88
#